data_AF-A0A2V8JCL0-F1
#
_entry.id   AF-A0A2V8JCL0-F1
#
_cell.length_a   1.000
_cell.length_b   1.000
_cell.length_c   1.000
_cell.angle_alpha   90.00
_cell.angle_beta   90.00
_cell.angle_gamma   90.00
#
_symmetry.space_group_name_H-M   'P 1'
#
loop_
_entity.id
_entity.type
_entity.pdbx_description
1 polymer ?
#
loop_
_entity_poly.entity_id
_entity_poly.type
_entity_poly.pdbx_seq_one_letter_code
_entity_poly.pdbx_strand_id
1 'polypeptide(L)'
;VERNPPILEPKRESLAGRVVLPEAKVLDVRYPVTSEGEIWESSIEALVTSGPLRDQEIRIRIRSDQNRTACFLVRHLWIHSTIAAYNLVPAGDGEFRACPETFLVIEPMRLINATSIARSLHCTKPQIDQIRRGKGDVTVQTLKGHLVHALFDRMLEGAADLEAAYRDMLPGFLVSLASVTDEFFNEDAFRADVLRHIGALKEFIDRNPQLLEHTQLELKRYSATIGIQGRIDALFRDGNRLDILELKTGSRIRPEDHAQLFIYRLLLSDLIRRWQRTDAQDVEITSRLLSSVDGSFAPLRVTTDFYQVLDARNKLIVMQYVLGRDRAHIALRYEGFNQEICGGCPSWTRTRCKEASDVFGDRPGSLETAELEYFRRFTRLVQRERWHSDQELADLLDDSRLQFRVKNFRAICGARIVGESQPFTFEFEENTSDLERGDGVLIHAGRISSTPTYHGYVQEMDTHRIRVAIPLKNVDARVFEGQDWIVDRFPRDMTAEASHTALYDFLMAPMDGKKRVILGDFGIRNSEFGFGERASLNLIPKSEIRNPNSEIPVVLTGLNSSQQEAIDRAVNCEVFHLIWGPPGTGKTKVIPEIVHRIGGPVLLGAFTNTAVDKMLVALLEHDPAVRFLRVGRACDSPEVVAKLSSDPAECFTEDLAVKYGTVRAVKDALQQARIVAATAHRACTIPYLRTRGFEMAVVDEAGQLTEPLTLGLILRARRFVLIGDDRQLPPVVRTGRLAHSMFERLKRDGQSITLLDTQYRMHPQIMDVSNRLFYEGRLRAGISELERTPPDGLPVVFIPVESQRDGRSNRDEAEIVVEIIQSFIRDSGVRPESIGVVSPFRAQVVLLRQMLGSTGVTVDTVERFQGGERDVMILSFVRSRGTGFVFDDRRLNVAITRARRKLVLVAHPQLFQKSRYAWICTFTETLKTAGRRPPWVYVELFATIDLPGGEGSRFRRPLPPGEGGRRPGEGLGPQNSGPDPVCVRCHY
;
A
#
# COMPACT_ATOMS: atom_id res chain seq x y z
N VAL A 1 31.42 -1.27 -33.60
CA VAL A 1 31.06 -2.69 -33.42
C VAL A 1 30.28 -2.81 -32.13
N GLU A 2 28.95 -2.67 -32.21
CA GLU A 2 28.09 -2.86 -31.04
C GLU A 2 28.09 -4.35 -30.68
N ARG A 3 28.66 -4.72 -29.52
CA ARG A 3 28.42 -6.06 -28.99
C ARG A 3 26.96 -6.10 -28.56
N ASN A 4 26.15 -6.94 -29.22
CA ASN A 4 24.82 -7.24 -28.74
C ASN A 4 24.93 -7.69 -27.27
N PRO A 5 24.04 -7.20 -26.39
CA PRO A 5 24.04 -7.63 -25.00
C PRO A 5 23.90 -9.15 -24.91
N PRO A 6 24.44 -9.78 -23.84
CA PRO A 6 24.28 -11.20 -23.65
C PRO A 6 22.79 -11.56 -23.63
N ILE A 7 22.45 -12.68 -24.27
CA ILE A 7 21.09 -13.21 -24.26
C ILE A 7 20.78 -13.64 -22.82
N LEU A 8 19.79 -12.99 -22.20
CA LEU A 8 19.42 -13.23 -20.79
C LEU A 8 18.83 -14.63 -20.58
N GLU A 9 18.12 -15.16 -21.58
CA GLU A 9 17.65 -16.54 -21.59
C GLU A 9 18.58 -17.48 -22.38
N PRO A 10 19.00 -18.62 -21.82
CA PRO A 10 19.78 -19.60 -22.56
C PRO A 10 19.06 -20.05 -23.85
N LYS A 11 19.82 -20.46 -24.87
CA LYS A 11 19.25 -21.31 -25.94
C LYS A 11 18.75 -22.59 -25.29
N ARG A 12 17.51 -23.01 -25.63
CA ARG A 12 16.96 -24.31 -25.22
C ARG A 12 17.87 -25.46 -25.69
N GLU A 13 18.63 -25.23 -26.75
CA GLU A 13 19.79 -26.03 -27.11
C GLU A 13 20.89 -25.81 -26.09
N SER A 14 21.04 -26.79 -25.20
CA SER A 14 22.18 -26.97 -24.33
C SER A 14 23.48 -26.50 -25.00
N LEU A 15 24.11 -25.45 -24.45
CA LEU A 15 25.56 -25.40 -24.51
C LEU A 15 26.02 -26.67 -23.78
N ALA A 16 26.49 -27.66 -24.53
CA ALA A 16 26.88 -28.96 -24.01
C ALA A 16 27.73 -28.77 -22.74
N GLY A 17 27.21 -29.19 -21.58
CA GLY A 17 27.90 -29.08 -20.28
C GLY A 17 27.66 -27.81 -19.45
N ARG A 18 26.72 -26.92 -19.78
CA ARG A 18 26.34 -25.77 -18.91
C ARG A 18 24.99 -25.97 -18.23
N VAL A 19 24.89 -25.57 -16.96
CA VAL A 19 23.68 -25.69 -16.14
C VAL A 19 23.16 -24.32 -15.70
N VAL A 20 21.84 -24.19 -15.68
CA VAL A 20 21.13 -23.03 -15.14
C VAL A 20 20.28 -23.49 -13.97
N LEU A 21 20.40 -22.77 -12.87
CA LEU A 21 19.59 -22.91 -11.67
C LEU A 21 18.66 -21.70 -11.62
N PRO A 22 17.41 -21.83 -12.08
CA PRO A 22 16.49 -20.71 -12.16
C PRO A 22 16.13 -20.17 -10.78
N GLU A 23 16.03 -21.06 -9.78
CA GLU A 23 15.78 -20.67 -8.41
C GLU A 23 16.37 -21.72 -7.45
N ALA A 24 17.25 -21.26 -6.55
CA ALA A 24 17.78 -22.07 -5.46
C ALA A 24 17.83 -21.24 -4.18
N LYS A 25 17.39 -21.85 -3.08
CA LYS A 25 17.41 -21.23 -1.75
C LYS A 25 18.73 -21.54 -1.07
N VAL A 26 19.46 -20.51 -0.67
CA VAL A 26 20.75 -20.65 0.02
C VAL A 26 20.54 -21.33 1.37
N LEU A 27 21.28 -22.42 1.62
CA LEU A 27 21.30 -23.17 2.87
C LEU A 27 22.53 -22.78 3.71
N ASP A 28 23.69 -22.71 3.06
CA ASP A 28 24.95 -22.31 3.71
C ASP A 28 25.86 -21.54 2.72
N VAL A 29 26.76 -20.72 3.26
CA VAL A 29 27.75 -19.97 2.49
C VAL A 29 29.13 -20.04 3.13
N ARG A 30 30.12 -20.42 2.35
CA ARG A 30 31.53 -20.28 2.74
C ARG A 30 32.10 -19.04 2.07
N TYR A 31 32.43 -18.05 2.90
CA TYR A 31 33.05 -16.81 2.44
C TYR A 31 34.43 -17.06 1.82
N PRO A 32 34.90 -16.16 0.95
CA PRO A 32 36.21 -16.26 0.32
C PRO A 32 37.34 -16.46 1.35
N VAL A 33 38.04 -17.58 1.26
CA VAL A 33 39.29 -17.87 1.99
C VAL A 33 40.42 -18.05 0.97
N THR A 34 41.61 -17.52 1.26
CA THR A 34 42.81 -17.72 0.45
C THR A 34 43.29 -19.17 0.52
N SER A 35 43.47 -19.81 -0.63
CA SER A 35 44.27 -21.03 -0.77
C SER A 35 45.75 -20.69 -1.02
N GLU A 36 46.60 -21.71 -1.14
CA GLU A 36 47.97 -21.56 -1.64
C GLU A 36 47.95 -20.82 -3.00
N GLY A 37 48.75 -19.75 -3.12
CA GLY A 37 48.89 -18.96 -4.36
C GLY A 37 48.00 -17.71 -4.53
N GLU A 38 47.53 -17.08 -3.45
CA GLU A 38 46.67 -15.86 -3.46
C GLU A 38 45.28 -16.02 -4.13
N ILE A 39 44.89 -17.24 -4.49
CA ILE A 39 43.58 -17.54 -5.07
C ILE A 39 42.56 -17.67 -3.94
N TRP A 40 41.49 -16.89 -4.02
CA TRP A 40 40.40 -16.94 -3.06
C TRP A 40 39.33 -17.92 -3.53
N GLU A 41 38.80 -18.74 -2.62
CA GLU A 41 37.73 -19.68 -2.90
C GLU A 41 36.54 -19.46 -1.96
N SER A 42 35.34 -19.49 -2.53
CA SER A 42 34.05 -19.45 -1.82
C SER A 42 33.14 -20.55 -2.31
N SER A 43 32.16 -20.96 -1.49
CA SER A 43 31.13 -21.91 -1.92
C SER A 43 29.74 -21.53 -1.43
N ILE A 44 28.72 -21.96 -2.18
CA ILE A 44 27.31 -21.78 -1.84
C ILE A 44 26.68 -23.17 -1.80
N GLU A 45 26.04 -23.52 -0.68
CA GLU A 45 25.17 -24.69 -0.59
C GLU A 45 23.72 -24.21 -0.70
N ALA A 46 22.93 -24.83 -1.58
CA ALA A 46 21.58 -24.37 -1.87
C ALA A 46 20.62 -25.53 -2.18
N LEU A 47 19.34 -25.36 -1.84
CA LEU A 47 18.25 -26.24 -2.24
C LEU A 47 17.58 -25.66 -3.49
N VAL A 48 17.60 -26.40 -4.60
CA VAL A 48 16.96 -25.95 -5.84
C VAL A 48 15.44 -26.03 -5.69
N THR A 49 14.73 -24.92 -5.91
CA THR A 49 13.27 -24.84 -5.72
C THR A 49 12.48 -24.90 -7.03
N SER A 50 13.15 -24.72 -8.17
CA SER A 50 12.52 -24.81 -9.49
C SER A 50 13.47 -25.33 -10.58
N GLY A 51 12.90 -25.76 -11.70
CA GLY A 51 13.65 -26.30 -12.83
C GLY A 51 13.99 -27.79 -12.71
N PRO A 52 14.89 -28.31 -13.56
CA PRO A 52 15.16 -29.75 -13.69
C PRO A 52 15.78 -30.41 -12.45
N LEU A 53 16.47 -29.62 -11.61
CA LEU A 53 17.14 -30.11 -10.40
C LEU A 53 16.32 -29.83 -9.12
N ARG A 54 15.02 -29.54 -9.26
CA ARG A 54 14.15 -29.21 -8.13
C ARG A 54 14.23 -30.27 -7.02
N ASP A 55 14.17 -29.80 -5.79
CA ASP A 55 14.25 -30.57 -4.54
C ASP A 55 15.62 -31.25 -4.30
N GLN A 56 16.66 -30.89 -5.06
CA GLN A 56 18.03 -31.32 -4.84
C GLN A 56 18.85 -30.27 -4.09
N GLU A 57 19.65 -30.72 -3.14
CA GLU A 57 20.72 -29.91 -2.54
C GLU A 57 21.96 -29.94 -3.43
N ILE A 58 22.55 -28.77 -3.61
CA ILE A 58 23.69 -28.57 -4.51
C ILE A 58 24.77 -27.74 -3.84
N ARG A 59 26.00 -27.86 -4.34
CA ARG A 59 27.13 -27.01 -3.96
C ARG A 59 27.72 -26.32 -5.17
N ILE A 60 27.85 -25.00 -5.11
CA ILE A 60 28.51 -24.18 -6.13
C ILE A 60 29.88 -23.74 -5.59
N ARG A 61 30.97 -24.16 -6.22
CA ARG A 61 32.35 -23.72 -5.91
C ARG A 61 32.76 -22.58 -6.82
N ILE A 62 33.37 -21.54 -6.26
CA ILE A 62 33.71 -20.30 -6.96
C ILE A 62 35.11 -19.86 -6.56
N ARG A 63 36.02 -19.81 -7.54
CA ARG A 63 37.40 -19.36 -7.34
C ARG A 63 37.64 -17.99 -7.96
N SER A 64 38.47 -17.15 -7.34
CA SER A 64 38.69 -15.76 -7.77
C SER A 64 39.48 -15.61 -9.07
N ASP A 65 40.31 -16.59 -9.42
CA ASP A 65 41.03 -16.69 -10.70
C ASP A 65 40.09 -17.02 -11.87
N GLN A 66 38.96 -17.69 -11.60
CA GLN A 66 37.95 -18.05 -12.59
C GLN A 66 36.81 -17.04 -12.68
N ASN A 67 36.31 -16.58 -11.54
CA ASN A 67 35.24 -15.59 -11.48
C ASN A 67 35.34 -14.76 -10.20
N ARG A 68 36.14 -13.69 -10.29
CA ARG A 68 36.38 -12.77 -9.17
C ARG A 68 35.08 -12.16 -8.64
N THR A 69 34.20 -11.69 -9.51
CA THR A 69 32.96 -11.01 -9.12
C THR A 69 32.05 -11.94 -8.32
N ALA A 70 31.77 -13.15 -8.83
CA ALA A 70 30.94 -14.12 -8.13
C ALA A 70 31.58 -14.59 -6.81
N CYS A 71 32.91 -14.75 -6.77
CA CYS A 71 33.63 -15.15 -5.56
C CYS A 71 33.39 -14.17 -4.42
N PHE A 72 33.54 -12.87 -4.67
CA PHE A 72 33.35 -11.85 -3.64
C PHE A 72 31.88 -11.50 -3.39
N LEU A 73 30.97 -11.81 -4.32
CA LEU A 73 29.52 -11.64 -4.14
C LEU A 73 28.97 -12.51 -2.99
N VAL A 74 29.57 -13.68 -2.71
CA VAL A 74 29.11 -14.60 -1.64
C VAL A 74 29.04 -13.91 -0.27
N ARG A 75 29.88 -12.90 -0.03
CA ARG A 75 29.85 -12.08 1.21
C ARG A 75 28.56 -11.28 1.39
N HIS A 76 27.78 -11.13 0.33
CA HIS A 76 26.51 -10.41 0.31
C HIS A 76 25.28 -11.34 0.35
N LEU A 77 25.48 -12.65 0.33
CA LEU A 77 24.39 -13.62 0.48
C LEU A 77 24.04 -13.82 1.96
N TRP A 78 22.78 -14.19 2.20
CA TRP A 78 22.30 -14.62 3.51
C TRP A 78 21.59 -15.96 3.39
N ILE A 79 21.55 -16.72 4.50
CA ILE A 79 20.81 -17.97 4.57
C ILE A 79 19.34 -17.71 4.24
N HIS A 80 18.77 -18.56 3.39
CA HIS A 80 17.44 -18.47 2.81
C HIS A 80 17.20 -17.32 1.82
N SER A 81 18.24 -16.58 1.40
CA SER A 81 18.15 -15.81 0.16
C SER A 81 17.86 -16.74 -1.01
N THR A 82 17.03 -16.28 -1.94
CA THR A 82 16.87 -16.96 -3.22
C THR A 82 17.95 -16.48 -4.18
N ILE A 83 18.59 -17.40 -4.90
CA ILE A 83 19.52 -17.07 -5.99
C ILE A 83 19.08 -17.74 -7.28
N ALA A 84 19.36 -17.09 -8.41
CA ALA A 84 19.45 -17.73 -9.71
C ALA A 84 20.92 -17.78 -10.13
N ALA A 85 21.37 -18.89 -10.69
CA ALA A 85 22.74 -19.09 -11.13
C ALA A 85 22.78 -19.58 -12.57
N TYR A 86 23.59 -18.93 -13.40
CA TYR A 86 23.65 -19.19 -14.83
C TYR A 86 25.05 -19.61 -15.27
N ASN A 87 25.12 -20.41 -16.33
CA ASN A 87 26.37 -20.88 -16.95
C ASN A 87 27.30 -21.68 -16.01
N LEU A 88 26.73 -22.44 -15.07
CA LEU A 88 27.51 -23.31 -14.19
C LEU A 88 28.06 -24.53 -14.94
N VAL A 89 29.22 -25.03 -14.51
CA VAL A 89 29.83 -26.26 -15.05
C VAL A 89 29.63 -27.39 -14.03
N PRO A 90 29.03 -28.54 -14.41
CA PRO A 90 28.97 -29.72 -13.54
C PRO A 90 30.37 -30.20 -13.16
N ALA A 91 30.56 -30.56 -11.88
CA ALA A 91 31.83 -31.01 -11.33
C ALA A 91 31.73 -32.33 -10.54
N GLY A 92 30.53 -32.90 -10.43
CA GLY A 92 30.21 -34.15 -9.73
C GLY A 92 28.71 -34.19 -9.40
N ASP A 93 28.27 -35.25 -8.72
CA ASP A 93 26.88 -35.35 -8.25
C ASP A 93 26.58 -34.23 -7.25
N GLY A 94 25.65 -33.34 -7.62
CA GLY A 94 25.27 -32.17 -6.82
C GLY A 94 26.33 -31.06 -6.74
N GLU A 95 27.51 -31.20 -7.36
CA GLU A 95 28.56 -30.18 -7.35
C GLU A 95 28.70 -29.44 -8.69
N PHE A 96 28.79 -28.11 -8.59
CA PHE A 96 28.92 -27.20 -9.72
C PHE A 96 30.09 -26.23 -9.50
N ARG A 97 30.73 -25.80 -10.59
CA ARG A 97 31.79 -24.80 -10.59
C ARG A 97 31.37 -23.56 -11.37
N ALA A 98 31.67 -22.39 -10.82
CA ALA A 98 31.57 -21.14 -11.54
C ALA A 98 32.73 -20.99 -12.54
N CYS A 99 32.43 -20.44 -13.70
CA CYS A 99 33.38 -20.10 -14.77
C CYS A 99 33.38 -18.58 -15.00
N PRO A 100 34.22 -18.04 -15.92
CA PRO A 100 34.21 -16.62 -16.25
C PRO A 100 32.84 -16.09 -16.71
N GLU A 101 32.06 -16.91 -17.42
CA GLU A 101 30.72 -16.53 -17.90
C GLU A 101 29.60 -16.68 -16.84
N THR A 102 29.90 -17.29 -15.68
CA THR A 102 28.91 -17.50 -14.61
C THR A 102 28.45 -16.17 -14.02
N PHE A 103 27.14 -16.05 -13.81
CA PHE A 103 26.58 -14.93 -13.07
C PHE A 103 25.48 -15.40 -12.12
N LEU A 104 25.35 -14.67 -11.01
CA LEU A 104 24.42 -14.95 -9.93
C LEU A 104 23.49 -13.76 -9.76
N VAL A 105 22.19 -14.01 -9.63
CA VAL A 105 21.16 -13.00 -9.38
C VAL A 105 20.58 -13.25 -7.99
N ILE A 106 20.68 -12.28 -7.09
CA ILE A 106 20.18 -12.39 -5.70
C ILE A 106 18.72 -11.94 -5.65
N GLU A 107 17.78 -12.74 -5.17
CA GLU A 107 16.35 -12.42 -5.17
C GLU A 107 15.86 -12.00 -6.57
N PRO A 108 15.92 -12.90 -7.58
CA PRO A 108 15.67 -12.55 -8.98
C PRO A 108 14.27 -11.96 -9.24
N MET A 109 13.27 -12.31 -8.43
CA MET A 109 11.91 -11.78 -8.56
C MET A 109 11.75 -10.36 -7.96
N ARG A 110 12.76 -9.81 -7.29
CA ARG A 110 12.73 -8.44 -6.75
C ARG A 110 13.24 -7.45 -7.78
N LEU A 111 12.36 -6.60 -8.26
CA LEU A 111 12.66 -5.68 -9.36
C LEU A 111 13.31 -4.37 -8.87
N ILE A 112 14.49 -4.06 -9.40
CA ILE A 112 15.12 -2.74 -9.24
C ILE A 112 14.96 -1.92 -10.52
N ASN A 113 14.65 -0.64 -10.37
CA ASN A 113 14.55 0.30 -11.50
C ASN A 113 15.90 0.46 -12.21
N ALA A 114 15.89 0.41 -13.53
CA ALA A 114 17.07 0.62 -14.38
C ALA A 114 17.81 1.93 -14.05
N THR A 115 17.07 3.01 -13.79
CA THR A 115 17.61 4.30 -13.35
C THR A 115 18.38 4.22 -12.03
N SER A 116 17.89 3.47 -11.06
CA SER A 116 18.57 3.25 -9.78
C SER A 116 19.86 2.44 -9.95
N ILE A 117 19.86 1.44 -10.84
CA ILE A 117 21.05 0.63 -11.14
C ILE A 117 22.10 1.46 -11.86
N ALA A 118 21.70 2.21 -12.90
CA ALA A 118 22.60 3.08 -13.67
C ALA A 118 23.31 4.11 -12.77
N ARG A 119 22.58 4.70 -11.81
CA ARG A 119 23.12 5.62 -10.80
C ARG A 119 23.99 4.95 -9.73
N SER A 120 24.02 3.62 -9.67
CA SER A 120 24.72 2.83 -8.65
C SER A 120 25.97 2.11 -9.15
N LEU A 121 26.30 2.22 -10.43
CA LEU A 121 27.45 1.52 -11.02
C LEU A 121 28.77 1.84 -10.31
N HIS A 122 28.94 3.07 -9.83
CA HIS A 122 30.12 3.47 -9.06
C HIS A 122 29.94 3.27 -7.55
N CYS A 123 28.78 3.64 -7.02
CA CYS A 123 28.49 3.57 -5.58
C CYS A 123 26.99 3.48 -5.37
N THR A 124 26.57 2.53 -4.54
CA THR A 124 25.16 2.27 -4.21
C THR A 124 24.63 3.16 -3.08
N LYS A 125 25.51 3.76 -2.27
CA LYS A 125 25.17 4.61 -1.11
C LYS A 125 24.24 5.78 -1.46
N PRO A 126 24.46 6.56 -2.53
CA PRO A 126 23.54 7.63 -2.90
C PRO A 126 22.11 7.15 -3.16
N GLN A 127 21.92 5.93 -3.68
CA GLN A 127 20.57 5.39 -3.85
C GLN A 127 19.93 5.00 -2.52
N ILE A 128 20.72 4.51 -1.56
CA ILE A 128 20.21 4.25 -0.20
C ILE A 128 19.81 5.54 0.51
N ASP A 129 20.61 6.59 0.33
CA ASP A 129 20.29 7.92 0.84
C ASP A 129 19.01 8.46 0.20
N GLN A 130 18.81 8.24 -1.10
CA GLN A 130 17.57 8.58 -1.78
C GLN A 130 16.37 7.81 -1.20
N ILE A 131 16.51 6.51 -0.95
CA ILE A 131 15.44 5.71 -0.32
C ILE A 131 15.08 6.29 1.05
N ARG A 132 16.08 6.64 1.87
CA ARG A 132 15.91 7.23 3.20
C ARG A 132 15.30 8.64 3.18
N ARG A 133 15.52 9.41 2.11
CA ARG A 133 14.88 10.72 1.86
C ARG A 133 13.45 10.61 1.35
N GLY A 134 13.05 9.46 0.80
CA GLY A 134 11.77 9.28 0.13
C GLY A 134 11.71 10.01 -1.22
N LYS A 135 10.65 10.79 -1.45
CA LYS A 135 10.41 11.50 -2.73
C LYS A 135 11.45 12.60 -3.00
N GLY A 136 12.07 13.14 -1.94
CA GLY A 136 13.00 14.25 -2.01
C GLY A 136 12.32 15.59 -2.37
N ASP A 137 13.13 16.62 -2.55
CA ASP A 137 12.64 17.96 -2.88
C ASP A 137 12.40 18.11 -4.38
N VAL A 138 11.24 18.68 -4.72
CA VAL A 138 10.86 18.98 -6.09
C VAL A 138 11.39 20.37 -6.43
N THR A 139 12.13 20.49 -7.53
CA THR A 139 12.69 21.77 -7.98
C THR A 139 12.01 22.25 -9.26
N VAL A 140 12.13 23.55 -9.57
CA VAL A 140 11.68 24.11 -10.85
C VAL A 140 12.29 23.36 -12.04
N GLN A 141 13.56 22.96 -11.97
CA GLN A 141 14.21 22.19 -13.04
C GLN A 141 13.62 20.78 -13.19
N THR A 142 13.27 20.12 -12.09
CA THR A 142 12.58 18.83 -12.11
C THR A 142 11.20 18.95 -12.76
N LEU A 143 10.43 19.99 -12.39
CA LEU A 143 9.10 20.25 -12.96
C LEU A 143 9.17 20.62 -14.44
N LYS A 144 10.14 21.45 -14.83
CA LYS A 144 10.42 21.75 -16.25
C LYS A 144 10.68 20.47 -17.03
N GLY A 145 11.54 19.59 -16.49
CA GLY A 145 11.84 18.31 -17.11
C GLY A 145 10.58 17.49 -17.35
N HIS A 146 9.76 17.30 -16.31
CA HIS A 146 8.50 16.56 -16.43
C HIS A 146 7.50 17.18 -17.42
N LEU A 147 7.38 18.52 -17.44
CA LEU A 147 6.53 19.22 -18.40
C LEU A 147 7.02 19.03 -19.84
N VAL A 148 8.34 19.10 -20.06
CA VAL A 148 8.95 18.85 -21.38
C VAL A 148 8.70 17.41 -21.86
N HIS A 149 8.84 16.41 -20.99
CA HIS A 149 8.50 15.02 -21.33
C HIS A 149 7.01 14.88 -21.66
N ALA A 150 6.13 15.46 -20.84
CA ALA A 150 4.69 15.35 -21.07
C ALA A 150 4.24 16.03 -22.38
N LEU A 151 4.89 17.13 -22.76
CA LEU A 151 4.66 17.80 -24.05
C LEU A 151 5.24 16.99 -25.22
N PHE A 152 6.40 16.37 -25.05
CA PHE A 152 6.96 15.47 -26.04
C PHE A 152 6.02 14.30 -26.34
N ASP A 153 5.41 13.71 -25.31
CA ASP A 153 4.38 12.67 -25.47
C ASP A 153 3.18 13.19 -26.28
N ARG A 154 2.68 14.41 -25.99
CA ARG A 154 1.58 15.03 -26.76
C ARG A 154 1.93 15.21 -28.23
N MET A 155 3.18 15.56 -28.55
CA MET A 155 3.64 15.72 -29.92
C MET A 155 3.72 14.40 -30.66
N LEU A 156 4.19 13.34 -30.00
CA LEU A 156 4.21 11.99 -30.57
C LEU A 156 2.79 11.41 -30.75
N GLU A 157 1.79 11.98 -30.07
CA GLU A 157 0.36 11.72 -30.32
C GLU A 157 -0.23 12.59 -31.45
N GLY A 158 0.57 13.43 -32.13
CA GLY A 158 0.12 14.22 -33.28
C GLY A 158 -0.37 15.64 -32.97
N ALA A 159 -0.06 16.20 -31.78
CA ALA A 159 -0.38 17.59 -31.48
C ALA A 159 0.38 18.56 -32.41
N ALA A 160 -0.35 19.27 -33.28
CA ALA A 160 0.23 20.20 -34.25
C ALA A 160 0.60 21.57 -33.66
N ASP A 161 -0.15 22.04 -32.66
CA ASP A 161 0.04 23.34 -32.00
C ASP A 161 0.70 23.16 -30.62
N LEU A 162 1.97 23.56 -30.54
CA LEU A 162 2.79 23.47 -29.34
C LEU A 162 2.31 24.40 -28.22
N GLU A 163 1.75 25.55 -28.58
CA GLU A 163 1.25 26.53 -27.62
C GLU A 163 -0.08 26.09 -27.02
N ALA A 164 -0.96 25.50 -27.85
CA ALA A 164 -2.15 24.83 -27.35
C ALA A 164 -1.77 23.68 -26.40
N ALA A 165 -0.87 22.79 -26.81
CA ALA A 165 -0.41 21.68 -25.97
C ALA A 165 0.22 22.15 -24.65
N TYR A 166 1.02 23.22 -24.67
CA TYR A 166 1.58 23.85 -23.47
C TYR A 166 0.48 24.34 -22.53
N ARG A 167 -0.50 25.10 -23.05
CA ARG A 167 -1.62 25.62 -22.25
C ARG A 167 -2.47 24.51 -21.65
N ASP A 168 -2.68 23.42 -22.37
CA ASP A 168 -3.48 22.28 -21.90
C ASP A 168 -2.77 21.50 -20.78
N MET A 169 -1.44 21.38 -20.85
CA MET A 169 -0.65 20.58 -19.89
C MET A 169 -0.20 21.37 -18.66
N LEU A 170 0.04 22.68 -18.79
CA LEU A 170 0.56 23.54 -17.72
C LEU A 170 -0.24 23.43 -16.41
N PRO A 171 -1.59 23.40 -16.40
CA PRO A 171 -2.37 23.31 -15.15
C PRO A 171 -1.96 22.15 -14.23
N GLY A 172 -1.56 21.00 -14.79
CA GLY A 172 -1.08 19.85 -14.01
C GLY A 172 0.21 20.11 -13.23
N PHE A 173 0.94 21.18 -13.56
CA PHE A 173 2.21 21.57 -12.93
C PHE A 173 2.09 22.82 -12.06
N LEU A 174 1.04 23.64 -12.24
CA LEU A 174 0.92 24.95 -11.60
C LEU A 174 0.94 24.90 -10.08
N VAL A 175 0.24 23.95 -9.45
CA VAL A 175 0.26 23.81 -7.98
C VAL A 175 1.68 23.56 -7.47
N SER A 176 2.43 22.67 -8.14
CA SER A 176 3.80 22.36 -7.75
C SER A 176 4.74 23.54 -8.03
N LEU A 177 4.61 24.21 -9.18
CA LEU A 177 5.39 25.40 -9.52
C LEU A 177 5.13 26.52 -8.51
N ALA A 178 3.87 26.86 -8.23
CA ALA A 178 3.47 27.87 -7.25
C ALA A 178 4.03 27.61 -5.85
N SER A 179 4.29 26.34 -5.52
CA SER A 179 4.82 25.93 -4.21
C SER A 179 6.34 26.09 -4.07
N VAL A 180 7.08 25.98 -5.18
CA VAL A 180 8.55 25.94 -5.18
C VAL A 180 9.19 27.18 -5.80
N THR A 181 8.37 28.09 -6.31
CA THR A 181 8.79 29.36 -6.90
C THR A 181 8.65 30.50 -5.89
N ASP A 182 9.56 31.47 -5.96
CA ASP A 182 9.52 32.70 -5.17
C ASP A 182 8.73 33.81 -5.90
N GLU A 183 8.78 35.04 -5.42
CA GLU A 183 8.14 36.20 -6.05
C GLU A 183 8.88 36.73 -7.29
N PHE A 184 10.13 36.30 -7.49
CA PHE A 184 11.00 36.70 -8.60
C PHE A 184 10.94 35.72 -9.78
N PHE A 185 10.16 34.65 -9.67
CA PHE A 185 9.98 33.68 -10.73
C PHE A 185 9.33 34.32 -11.96
N ASN A 186 10.06 34.34 -13.07
CA ASN A 186 9.60 34.86 -14.35
C ASN A 186 8.94 33.75 -15.17
N GLU A 187 7.59 33.74 -15.18
CA GLU A 187 6.78 32.75 -15.87
C GLU A 187 6.94 32.81 -17.40
N ASP A 188 7.12 34.01 -17.97
CA ASP A 188 7.37 34.18 -19.40
C ASP A 188 8.73 33.59 -19.81
N ALA A 189 9.77 33.80 -18.99
CA ALA A 189 11.09 33.21 -19.21
C ALA A 189 11.04 31.68 -19.07
N PHE A 190 10.30 31.16 -18.10
CA PHE A 190 10.10 29.72 -17.94
C PHE A 190 9.37 29.11 -19.14
N ARG A 191 8.29 29.74 -19.60
CA ARG A 191 7.55 29.34 -20.80
C ARG A 191 8.43 29.37 -22.04
N ALA A 192 9.16 30.47 -22.26
CA ALA A 192 10.08 30.61 -23.40
C ALA A 192 11.16 29.52 -23.39
N ASP A 193 11.70 29.18 -22.22
CA ASP A 193 12.66 28.08 -22.09
C ASP A 193 12.00 26.72 -22.43
N VAL A 194 10.83 26.41 -21.87
CA VAL A 194 10.10 25.17 -22.21
C VAL A 194 9.82 25.07 -23.71
N LEU A 195 9.29 26.13 -24.32
CA LEU A 195 8.99 26.16 -25.76
C LEU A 195 10.24 26.02 -26.63
N ARG A 196 11.38 26.57 -26.19
CA ARG A 196 12.68 26.36 -26.87
C ARG A 196 13.06 24.88 -26.86
N HIS A 197 12.90 24.20 -25.72
CA HIS A 197 13.15 22.75 -25.62
C HIS A 197 12.21 21.95 -26.55
N ILE A 198 10.93 22.30 -26.57
CA ILE A 198 9.92 21.64 -27.40
C ILE A 198 10.14 21.91 -28.90
N GLY A 199 10.55 23.12 -29.28
CA GLY A 199 10.90 23.44 -30.67
C GLY A 199 12.03 22.57 -31.20
N ALA A 200 13.07 22.34 -30.39
CA ALA A 200 14.17 21.46 -30.75
C ALA A 200 13.72 19.99 -30.92
N LEU A 201 12.80 19.52 -30.07
CA LEU A 201 12.20 18.19 -30.21
C LEU A 201 11.27 18.10 -31.44
N LYS A 202 10.59 19.20 -31.78
CA LYS A 202 9.73 19.26 -32.97
C LYS A 202 10.55 19.11 -34.23
N GLU A 203 11.65 19.84 -34.35
CA GLU A 203 12.56 19.70 -35.48
C GLU A 203 13.12 18.28 -35.62
N PHE A 204 13.31 17.58 -34.49
CA PHE A 204 13.72 16.18 -34.50
C PHE A 204 12.60 15.26 -35.03
N ILE A 205 11.36 15.45 -34.58
CA ILE A 205 10.20 14.68 -35.06
C ILE A 205 9.93 14.97 -36.54
N ASP A 206 9.98 16.23 -36.97
CA ASP A 206 9.75 16.63 -38.37
C ASP A 206 10.80 16.02 -39.32
N ARG A 207 12.03 15.83 -38.82
CA ARG A 207 13.11 15.12 -39.55
C ARG A 207 12.94 13.58 -39.54
N ASN A 208 12.06 13.05 -38.70
CA ASN A 208 11.82 11.62 -38.52
C ASN A 208 10.30 11.34 -38.43
N PRO A 209 9.51 11.60 -39.48
CA PRO A 209 8.06 11.49 -39.45
C PRO A 209 7.55 10.08 -39.10
N GLN A 210 8.34 9.04 -39.38
CA GLN A 210 8.06 7.65 -39.01
C GLN A 210 7.88 7.45 -37.49
N LEU A 211 8.39 8.37 -36.66
CA LEU A 211 8.19 8.37 -35.20
C LEU A 211 6.73 8.65 -34.78
N LEU A 212 5.83 9.02 -35.70
CA LEU A 212 4.42 9.23 -35.39
C LEU A 212 3.55 8.00 -35.65
N GLU A 213 4.00 7.07 -36.50
CA GLU A 213 3.18 5.95 -36.97
C GLU A 213 3.38 4.66 -36.17
N HIS A 214 4.57 4.41 -35.63
CA HIS A 214 4.94 3.10 -35.06
C HIS A 214 5.61 3.20 -33.68
N THR A 215 5.01 4.01 -32.80
CA THR A 215 5.63 4.40 -31.53
C THR A 215 4.89 3.89 -30.31
N GLN A 216 5.62 3.21 -29.44
CA GLN A 216 5.15 2.88 -28.10
C GLN A 216 5.78 3.84 -27.11
N LEU A 217 4.94 4.69 -26.49
CA LEU A 217 5.36 5.63 -25.46
C LEU A 217 5.34 4.97 -24.09
N GLU A 218 6.30 5.36 -23.25
CA GLU A 218 6.32 5.08 -21.82
C GLU A 218 6.18 3.58 -21.49
N LEU A 219 6.80 2.75 -22.33
CA LEU A 219 6.73 1.30 -22.29
C LEU A 219 7.41 0.77 -21.04
N LYS A 220 6.61 0.23 -20.11
CA LYS A 220 7.11 -0.47 -18.92
C LYS A 220 7.53 -1.88 -19.28
N ARG A 221 8.72 -2.28 -18.84
CA ARG A 221 9.28 -3.63 -19.04
C ARG A 221 9.79 -4.20 -17.72
N TYR A 222 9.67 -5.52 -17.60
CA TYR A 222 10.05 -6.31 -16.44
C TYR A 222 10.90 -7.49 -16.87
N SER A 223 12.00 -7.74 -16.17
CA SER A 223 12.78 -8.96 -16.30
C SER A 223 12.81 -9.69 -14.97
N ALA A 224 12.06 -10.80 -14.92
CA ALA A 224 12.08 -11.76 -13.82
C ALA A 224 13.41 -12.56 -13.79
N THR A 225 14.14 -12.61 -14.91
CA THR A 225 15.43 -13.33 -15.01
C THR A 225 16.53 -12.64 -14.21
N ILE A 226 16.65 -11.33 -14.35
CA ILE A 226 17.71 -10.53 -13.71
C ILE A 226 17.19 -9.54 -12.65
N GLY A 227 15.89 -9.54 -12.38
CA GLY A 227 15.25 -8.70 -11.37
C GLY A 227 15.40 -7.21 -11.65
N ILE A 228 15.14 -6.79 -12.90
CA ILE A 228 15.22 -5.40 -13.35
C ILE A 228 13.88 -4.97 -13.95
N GLN A 229 13.49 -3.73 -13.69
CA GLN A 229 12.36 -3.07 -14.35
C GLN A 229 12.79 -1.73 -14.95
N GLY A 230 12.07 -1.26 -15.96
CA GLY A 230 12.36 0.00 -16.63
C GLY A 230 11.14 0.57 -17.33
N ARG A 231 11.15 1.87 -17.55
CA ARG A 231 10.14 2.59 -18.33
C ARG A 231 10.88 3.30 -19.45
N ILE A 232 10.67 2.83 -20.67
CA ILE A 232 11.33 3.34 -21.87
C ILE A 232 10.47 4.49 -22.39
N ASP A 233 11.04 5.69 -22.52
CA ASP A 233 10.31 6.88 -22.95
C ASP A 233 9.63 6.68 -24.31
N ALA A 234 10.39 6.21 -25.31
CA ALA A 234 9.81 5.81 -26.58
C ALA A 234 10.56 4.62 -27.22
N LEU A 235 9.77 3.72 -27.82
CA LEU A 235 10.26 2.62 -28.64
C LEU A 235 9.62 2.73 -30.03
N PHE A 236 10.46 2.79 -31.05
CA PHE A 236 10.05 2.92 -32.45
C PHE A 236 10.33 1.63 -33.20
N ARG A 237 9.43 1.25 -34.11
CA ARG A 237 9.65 0.14 -35.05
C ARG A 237 9.55 0.64 -36.49
N ASP A 238 10.58 0.36 -37.28
CA ASP A 238 10.61 0.61 -38.72
C ASP A 238 11.02 -0.68 -39.44
N GLY A 239 10.03 -1.42 -39.94
CA GLY A 239 10.22 -2.77 -40.44
C GLY A 239 10.86 -3.69 -39.41
N ASN A 240 12.12 -4.07 -39.67
CA ASN A 240 12.96 -4.90 -38.80
C ASN A 240 13.86 -4.13 -37.86
N ARG A 241 13.79 -2.81 -37.85
CA ARG A 241 14.57 -1.98 -36.96
C ARG A 241 13.75 -1.57 -35.75
N LEU A 242 14.34 -1.67 -34.57
CA LEU A 242 13.82 -1.16 -33.31
C LEU A 242 14.75 -0.08 -32.76
N ASP A 243 14.22 1.12 -32.57
CA ASP A 243 14.97 2.23 -32.01
C ASP A 243 14.46 2.58 -30.61
N ILE A 244 15.34 2.41 -29.63
CA ILE A 244 15.11 2.83 -28.24
C ILE A 244 15.52 4.30 -28.11
N LEU A 245 14.63 5.14 -27.61
CA LEU A 245 14.89 6.55 -27.36
C LEU A 245 14.66 6.87 -25.90
N GLU A 246 15.64 7.54 -25.30
CA GLU A 246 15.56 8.09 -23.95
C GLU A 246 15.78 9.60 -24.03
N LEU A 247 14.84 10.37 -23.47
CA LEU A 247 14.86 11.82 -23.50
C LEU A 247 15.59 12.37 -22.27
N LYS A 248 16.48 13.34 -22.49
CA LYS A 248 17.23 14.04 -21.44
C LYS A 248 17.02 15.54 -21.56
N THR A 249 16.59 16.15 -20.46
CA THR A 249 16.27 17.58 -20.38
C THR A 249 17.39 18.45 -19.82
N GLY A 250 18.48 17.83 -19.36
CA GLY A 250 19.68 18.52 -18.87
C GLY A 250 20.68 18.86 -19.97
N SER A 251 21.53 19.85 -19.72
CA SER A 251 22.56 20.35 -20.66
C SER A 251 23.74 19.41 -20.93
N ARG A 252 23.85 18.30 -20.19
CA ARG A 252 24.95 17.32 -20.35
C ARG A 252 24.45 15.90 -20.18
N ILE A 253 24.75 15.07 -21.18
CA ILE A 253 24.63 13.61 -21.12
C ILE A 253 25.73 13.07 -20.22
N ARG A 254 25.36 12.21 -19.26
CA ARG A 254 26.25 11.61 -18.26
C ARG A 254 26.53 10.14 -18.61
N PRO A 255 27.62 9.54 -18.09
CA PRO A 255 27.85 8.10 -18.22
C PRO A 255 26.68 7.24 -17.72
N GLU A 256 25.99 7.70 -16.67
CA GLU A 256 24.79 7.07 -16.11
C GLU A 256 23.63 6.99 -17.12
N ASP A 257 23.51 7.97 -18.02
CA ASP A 257 22.45 7.99 -19.04
C ASP A 257 22.71 6.91 -20.11
N HIS A 258 23.97 6.73 -20.52
CA HIS A 258 24.36 5.63 -21.40
C HIS A 258 24.15 4.27 -20.74
N ALA A 259 24.45 4.15 -19.44
CA ALA A 259 24.19 2.93 -18.69
C ALA A 259 22.69 2.58 -18.61
N GLN A 260 21.83 3.57 -18.37
CA GLN A 260 20.39 3.39 -18.36
C GLN A 260 19.88 2.87 -19.71
N LEU A 261 20.32 3.48 -20.81
CA LEU A 261 19.96 3.07 -22.16
C LEU A 261 20.45 1.64 -22.50
N PHE A 262 21.64 1.26 -22.05
CA PHE A 262 22.13 -0.12 -22.14
C PHE A 262 21.23 -1.11 -21.38
N ILE A 263 20.76 -0.74 -20.18
CA ILE A 263 19.83 -1.57 -19.40
C ILE A 263 18.48 -1.73 -20.09
N TYR A 264 17.98 -0.69 -20.77
CA TYR A 264 16.75 -0.82 -21.57
C TYR A 264 16.91 -1.78 -22.75
N ARG A 265 18.07 -1.76 -23.42
CA ARG A 265 18.39 -2.76 -24.44
C ARG A 265 18.40 -4.18 -23.85
N LEU A 266 18.89 -4.37 -22.63
CA LEU A 266 18.80 -5.66 -21.90
C LEU A 266 17.34 -6.06 -21.64
N LEU A 267 16.48 -5.14 -21.19
CA LEU A 267 15.07 -5.45 -20.89
C LEU A 267 14.24 -5.85 -22.11
N LEU A 268 14.66 -5.43 -23.31
CA LEU A 268 13.98 -5.80 -24.56
C LEU A 268 14.54 -7.08 -25.20
N SER A 269 15.68 -7.61 -24.74
CA SER A 269 16.35 -8.73 -25.42
C SER A 269 15.45 -9.96 -25.58
N ASP A 270 14.67 -10.29 -24.55
CA ASP A 270 13.81 -11.48 -24.55
C ASP A 270 12.59 -11.32 -25.45
N LEU A 271 12.02 -10.11 -25.51
CA LEU A 271 10.92 -9.77 -26.40
C LEU A 271 11.37 -9.83 -27.86
N ILE A 272 12.52 -9.24 -28.15
CA ILE A 272 13.10 -9.18 -29.50
C ILE A 272 13.43 -10.58 -30.00
N ARG A 273 14.01 -11.43 -29.15
CA ARG A 273 14.28 -12.82 -29.49
C ARG A 273 13.01 -13.61 -29.84
N ARG A 274 11.90 -13.35 -29.15
CA ARG A 274 10.61 -13.97 -29.48
C ARG A 274 10.14 -13.52 -30.85
N TRP A 275 10.21 -12.22 -31.15
CA TRP A 275 9.89 -11.69 -32.48
C TRP A 275 10.73 -12.31 -33.58
N GLN A 276 12.05 -12.41 -33.39
CA GLN A 276 12.96 -13.07 -34.34
C GLN A 276 12.56 -14.52 -34.63
N ARG A 277 12.03 -15.26 -33.64
CA ARG A 277 11.57 -16.64 -33.82
C ARG A 277 10.24 -16.75 -34.56
N THR A 278 9.34 -15.79 -34.35
CA THR A 278 7.99 -15.81 -34.95
C THR A 278 8.00 -15.26 -36.38
N ASP A 279 8.76 -14.19 -36.62
CA ASP A 279 8.74 -13.45 -37.89
C ASP A 279 9.89 -13.85 -38.85
N ALA A 280 10.79 -14.76 -38.45
CA ALA A 280 11.93 -15.25 -39.23
C ALA A 280 12.84 -14.14 -39.82
N GLN A 281 12.88 -12.98 -39.18
CA GLN A 281 13.58 -11.78 -39.64
C GLN A 281 14.56 -11.27 -38.56
N ASP A 282 15.76 -10.90 -38.99
CA ASP A 282 16.77 -10.30 -38.12
C ASP A 282 16.36 -8.88 -37.73
N VAL A 283 16.11 -8.68 -36.43
CA VAL A 283 15.74 -7.38 -35.88
C VAL A 283 16.98 -6.56 -35.52
N GLU A 284 17.22 -5.44 -36.20
CA GLU A 284 18.27 -4.47 -35.87
C GLU A 284 17.81 -3.62 -34.67
N ILE A 285 18.67 -3.41 -33.67
CA ILE A 285 18.34 -2.59 -32.50
C ILE A 285 19.29 -1.41 -32.45
N THR A 286 18.76 -0.19 -32.49
CA THR A 286 19.56 1.00 -32.17
C THR A 286 19.04 1.70 -30.92
N SER A 287 19.93 2.43 -30.26
CA SER A 287 19.61 3.05 -28.97
C SER A 287 20.22 4.45 -28.95
N ARG A 288 19.39 5.46 -28.69
CA ARG A 288 19.77 6.88 -28.75
C ARG A 288 19.33 7.64 -27.51
N LEU A 289 20.19 8.55 -27.08
CA LEU A 289 19.87 9.59 -26.11
C LEU A 289 19.49 10.85 -26.88
N LEU A 290 18.32 11.42 -26.60
CA LEU A 290 17.85 12.66 -27.19
C LEU A 290 17.96 13.79 -26.18
N SER A 291 18.69 14.85 -26.53
CA SER A 291 18.76 16.08 -25.77
C SER A 291 17.60 16.98 -26.16
N SER A 292 16.77 17.38 -25.20
CA SER A 292 15.75 18.41 -25.47
C SER A 292 16.32 19.82 -25.51
N VAL A 293 17.58 20.05 -25.16
CA VAL A 293 18.17 21.40 -25.14
C VAL A 293 18.38 21.94 -26.55
N ASP A 294 18.81 21.07 -27.46
CA ASP A 294 19.26 21.40 -28.82
C ASP A 294 18.79 20.39 -29.86
N GLY A 295 17.99 19.38 -29.48
CA GLY A 295 17.53 18.33 -30.37
C GLY A 295 18.64 17.38 -30.82
N SER A 296 19.83 17.49 -30.23
CA SER A 296 20.95 16.61 -30.57
C SER A 296 20.69 15.20 -30.07
N PHE A 297 21.15 14.22 -30.84
CA PHE A 297 21.09 12.82 -30.45
C PHE A 297 22.50 12.24 -30.31
N ALA A 298 22.70 11.41 -29.29
CA ALA A 298 23.92 10.65 -29.09
C ALA A 298 23.61 9.16 -29.18
N PRO A 299 24.30 8.38 -30.04
CA PRO A 299 24.17 6.93 -30.00
C PRO A 299 24.70 6.38 -28.67
N LEU A 300 24.24 5.19 -28.31
CA LEU A 300 24.75 4.48 -27.14
C LEU A 300 26.27 4.31 -27.22
N ARG A 301 26.99 4.87 -26.23
CA ARG A 301 28.40 4.58 -25.99
C ARG A 301 28.47 3.47 -24.95
N VAL A 302 28.85 2.27 -25.37
CA VAL A 302 28.97 1.12 -24.46
C VAL A 302 30.24 1.27 -23.63
N THR A 303 30.11 1.91 -22.48
CA THR A 303 31.15 2.00 -21.43
C THR A 303 30.86 1.07 -20.25
N THR A 304 29.70 0.41 -20.27
CA THR A 304 29.17 -0.42 -19.19
C THR A 304 28.92 -1.82 -19.73
N ASP A 305 29.25 -2.84 -18.95
CA ASP A 305 28.93 -4.23 -19.28
C ASP A 305 27.80 -4.82 -18.42
N PHE A 306 27.33 -6.00 -18.82
CA PHE A 306 26.26 -6.74 -18.14
C PHE A 306 26.60 -7.10 -16.69
N TYR A 307 27.85 -7.47 -16.40
CA TYR A 307 28.26 -7.90 -15.06
C TYR A 307 28.32 -6.71 -14.09
N GLN A 308 28.70 -5.52 -14.56
CA GLN A 308 28.64 -4.28 -13.78
C GLN A 308 27.18 -3.91 -13.42
N VAL A 309 26.27 -4.03 -14.37
CA VAL A 309 24.82 -3.82 -14.13
C VAL A 309 24.31 -4.79 -13.07
N LEU A 310 24.66 -6.07 -13.20
CA LEU A 310 24.20 -7.09 -12.27
C LEU A 310 24.82 -6.95 -10.87
N ASP A 311 26.11 -6.62 -10.78
CA ASP A 311 26.79 -6.35 -9.51
C ASP A 311 26.15 -5.17 -8.77
N ALA A 312 25.92 -4.04 -9.46
CA ALA A 312 25.23 -2.88 -8.88
C ALA A 312 23.81 -3.24 -8.43
N ARG A 313 23.07 -4.00 -9.24
CA ARG A 313 21.71 -4.46 -8.92
C ARG A 313 21.67 -5.37 -7.70
N ASN A 314 22.56 -6.36 -7.62
CA ASN A 314 22.64 -7.27 -6.48
C ASN A 314 23.02 -6.52 -5.20
N LYS A 315 23.97 -5.59 -5.26
CA LYS A 315 24.33 -4.74 -4.12
C LYS A 315 23.15 -3.89 -3.63
N LEU A 316 22.33 -3.35 -4.54
CA LEU A 316 21.13 -2.59 -4.15
C LEU A 316 20.12 -3.45 -3.39
N ILE A 317 19.84 -4.67 -3.86
CA ILE A 317 18.96 -5.62 -3.17
C ILE A 317 19.46 -5.93 -1.76
N VAL A 318 20.76 -6.21 -1.65
CA VAL A 318 21.40 -6.52 -0.35
C VAL A 318 21.28 -5.33 0.59
N MET A 319 21.53 -4.11 0.12
CA MET A 319 21.39 -2.93 0.96
C MET A 319 19.94 -2.68 1.39
N GLN A 320 18.96 -2.85 0.49
CA GLN A 320 17.54 -2.78 0.85
C GLN A 320 17.16 -3.83 1.89
N TYR A 321 17.68 -5.06 1.76
CA TYR A 321 17.48 -6.13 2.72
C TYR A 321 18.02 -5.76 4.12
N VAL A 322 19.23 -5.20 4.17
CA VAL A 322 19.88 -4.81 5.43
C VAL A 322 19.17 -3.61 6.07
N LEU A 323 18.76 -2.62 5.29
CA LEU A 323 18.01 -1.44 5.77
C LEU A 323 16.73 -1.80 6.52
N GLY A 324 16.15 -2.98 6.29
CA GLY A 324 14.95 -3.46 6.98
C GLY A 324 15.19 -4.28 8.25
N ARG A 325 16.44 -4.45 8.73
CA ARG A 325 16.79 -5.42 9.79
C ARG A 325 17.76 -4.88 10.84
N ASP A 326 17.61 -5.35 12.08
CA ASP A 326 18.41 -4.92 13.25
C ASP A 326 19.79 -5.59 13.30
N ARG A 327 19.86 -6.85 12.89
CA ARG A 327 21.07 -7.66 12.81
C ARG A 327 21.03 -8.41 11.50
N ALA A 328 21.39 -7.73 10.42
CA ALA A 328 21.62 -8.46 9.19
C ALA A 328 22.81 -9.41 9.41
N HIS A 329 22.65 -10.69 9.06
CA HIS A 329 23.76 -11.65 9.01
C HIS A 329 24.79 -11.31 7.90
N ILE A 330 24.64 -10.14 7.28
CA ILE A 330 25.47 -9.59 6.23
C ILE A 330 26.15 -8.36 6.84
N ALA A 331 27.45 -8.44 7.08
CA ALA A 331 28.24 -7.27 7.44
C ALA A 331 28.38 -6.37 6.20
N LEU A 332 27.72 -5.22 6.21
CA LEU A 332 27.91 -4.23 5.14
C LEU A 332 29.32 -3.63 5.29
N ARG A 333 30.04 -3.54 4.17
CA ARG A 333 31.37 -2.92 4.13
C ARG A 333 31.35 -1.39 4.27
N TYR A 334 30.16 -0.77 4.34
CA TYR A 334 29.98 0.66 4.20
C TYR A 334 28.99 1.18 5.25
N GLU A 335 29.54 1.80 6.29
CA GLU A 335 28.78 2.46 7.36
C GLU A 335 28.51 3.95 7.06
N GLY A 336 29.11 4.51 6.00
CA GLY A 336 28.92 5.90 5.57
C GLY A 336 30.05 6.44 4.71
N PHE A 337 30.15 7.77 4.63
CA PHE A 337 31.27 8.45 3.99
C PHE A 337 32.57 8.17 4.73
N ASN A 338 33.57 7.66 4.00
CA ASN A 338 34.91 7.43 4.48
C ASN A 338 35.89 8.01 3.45
N GLN A 339 36.79 8.91 3.87
CA GLN A 339 37.70 9.62 2.96
C GLN A 339 38.63 8.66 2.19
N GLU A 340 39.12 7.59 2.82
CA GLU A 340 40.03 6.62 2.22
C GLU A 340 39.34 5.80 1.13
N ILE A 341 38.07 5.43 1.37
CA ILE A 341 37.30 4.60 0.43
C ILE A 341 36.63 5.46 -0.65
N CYS A 342 36.04 6.59 -0.26
CA CYS A 342 35.31 7.49 -1.16
C CYS A 342 36.24 8.37 -2.01
N GLY A 343 37.56 8.35 -1.77
CA GLY A 343 38.55 9.06 -2.58
C GLY A 343 38.51 8.69 -4.06
N GLY A 344 38.16 7.43 -4.38
CA GLY A 344 37.98 6.94 -5.75
C GLY A 344 36.62 7.25 -6.39
N CYS A 345 35.68 7.84 -5.66
CA CYS A 345 34.38 8.25 -6.22
C CYS A 345 34.50 9.59 -6.95
N PRO A 346 33.69 9.82 -8.01
CA PRO A 346 33.61 11.13 -8.64
C PRO A 346 33.24 12.23 -7.64
N SER A 347 33.75 13.45 -7.84
CA SER A 347 33.66 14.55 -6.87
C SER A 347 32.22 14.88 -6.45
N TRP A 348 31.26 14.85 -7.38
CA TRP A 348 29.84 15.11 -7.10
C TRP A 348 29.21 14.00 -6.24
N THR A 349 29.50 12.73 -6.53
CA THR A 349 29.05 11.57 -5.76
C THR A 349 29.64 11.59 -4.35
N ARG A 350 30.94 11.90 -4.26
CA ARG A 350 31.66 12.02 -3.01
C ARG A 350 31.09 13.11 -2.10
N THR A 351 30.80 14.29 -2.66
CA THR A 351 30.23 15.43 -1.93
C THR A 351 28.83 15.10 -1.39
N ARG A 352 27.95 14.57 -2.25
CA ARG A 352 26.61 14.13 -1.83
C ARG A 352 26.63 13.06 -0.75
N CYS A 353 27.55 12.09 -0.87
CA CYS A 353 27.71 11.04 0.13
C CYS A 353 28.15 11.62 1.48
N LYS A 354 29.09 12.58 1.46
CA LYS A 354 29.55 13.27 2.68
C LYS A 354 28.40 13.99 3.38
N GLU A 355 27.66 14.83 2.66
CA GLU A 355 26.51 15.59 3.19
C GLU A 355 25.41 14.66 3.72
N ALA A 356 25.07 13.61 2.99
CA ALA A 356 24.06 12.65 3.43
C ALA A 356 24.51 11.88 4.67
N SER A 357 25.79 11.53 4.76
CA SER A 357 26.32 10.84 5.94
C SER A 357 26.34 11.72 7.20
N ASP A 358 26.46 13.03 7.06
CA ASP A 358 26.26 13.97 8.17
C ASP A 358 24.83 13.92 8.70
N VAL A 359 23.88 14.03 7.77
CA VAL A 359 22.45 14.01 8.08
C VAL A 359 22.02 12.70 8.76
N PHE A 360 22.47 11.57 8.24
CA PHE A 360 22.04 10.25 8.73
C PHE A 360 22.88 9.69 9.88
N GLY A 361 23.86 10.45 10.36
CA GLY A 361 24.77 10.01 11.43
C GLY A 361 25.59 8.78 11.03
N ASP A 362 25.95 8.67 9.75
CA ASP A 362 26.67 7.54 9.18
C ASP A 362 28.21 7.74 9.25
N ARG A 363 28.71 8.84 9.83
CA ARG A 363 30.15 9.06 9.94
C ARG A 363 30.73 8.17 11.05
N PRO A 364 31.95 7.62 10.86
CA PRO A 364 32.65 6.93 11.93
C PRO A 364 32.73 7.80 13.19
N GLY A 365 32.31 7.25 14.33
CA GLY A 365 32.32 7.96 15.62
C GLY A 365 31.16 8.93 15.88
N SER A 366 30.17 9.04 14.97
CA SER A 366 28.94 9.80 15.25
C SER A 366 28.18 9.21 16.44
N LEU A 367 27.76 10.07 17.37
CA LEU A 367 26.91 9.68 18.50
C LEU A 367 25.48 9.41 18.02
N GLU A 368 24.87 8.34 18.54
CA GLU A 368 23.46 8.06 18.32
C GLU A 368 22.61 9.05 19.10
N THR A 369 21.85 9.91 18.40
CA THR A 369 20.85 10.76 19.04
C THR A 369 19.49 10.05 19.06
N ALA A 370 18.59 10.45 19.95
CA ALA A 370 17.22 9.92 19.99
C ALA A 370 16.47 10.10 18.64
N GLU A 371 16.80 11.17 17.90
CA GLU A 371 16.24 11.43 16.56
C GLU A 371 16.71 10.40 15.54
N LEU A 372 18.01 10.08 15.55
CA LEU A 372 18.59 9.06 14.67
C LEU A 372 18.09 7.67 15.04
N GLU A 373 17.96 7.36 16.33
CA GLU A 373 17.41 6.08 16.79
C GLU A 373 15.96 5.91 16.32
N TYR A 374 15.12 6.92 16.54
CA TYR A 374 13.74 6.96 16.05
C TYR A 374 13.68 6.80 14.53
N PHE A 375 14.47 7.60 13.80
CA PHE A 375 14.53 7.59 12.34
C PHE A 375 14.92 6.20 11.81
N ARG A 376 15.99 5.59 12.35
CA ARG A 376 16.48 4.28 11.92
C ARG A 376 15.52 3.15 12.29
N ARG A 377 14.88 3.22 13.46
CA ARG A 377 13.83 2.25 13.84
C ARG A 377 12.69 2.26 12.84
N PHE A 378 12.10 3.41 12.55
CA PHE A 378 10.96 3.47 11.63
C PHE A 378 11.37 3.25 10.17
N THR A 379 12.56 3.70 9.76
CA THR A 379 13.13 3.35 8.44
C THR A 379 13.18 1.83 8.26
N ARG A 380 13.67 1.09 9.27
CA ARG A 380 13.70 -0.38 9.25
C ARG A 380 12.31 -0.99 9.13
N LEU A 381 11.35 -0.52 9.93
CA LEU A 381 9.98 -1.04 9.89
C LEU A 381 9.31 -0.79 8.54
N VAL A 382 9.48 0.40 7.95
CA VAL A 382 8.96 0.74 6.63
C VAL A 382 9.62 -0.11 5.54
N GLN A 383 10.94 -0.34 5.61
CA GLN A 383 11.65 -1.19 4.65
C GLN A 383 11.26 -2.67 4.77
N ARG A 384 11.00 -3.15 5.98
CA ARG A 384 10.48 -4.50 6.20
C ARG A 384 9.07 -4.65 5.61
N GLU A 385 8.22 -3.64 5.75
CA GLU A 385 6.89 -3.65 5.14
C GLU A 385 6.99 -3.66 3.62
N ARG A 386 7.80 -2.77 3.04
CA ARG A 386 8.09 -2.76 1.61
C ARG A 386 8.59 -4.11 1.11
N TRP A 387 9.48 -4.77 1.86
CA TRP A 387 9.97 -6.11 1.51
C TRP A 387 8.84 -7.13 1.38
N HIS A 388 7.80 -7.03 2.21
CA HIS A 388 6.60 -7.85 2.12
C HIS A 388 5.67 -7.45 0.98
N SER A 389 5.53 -6.15 0.70
CA SER A 389 4.74 -5.63 -0.44
C SER A 389 5.32 -6.07 -1.78
N ASP A 390 6.64 -6.00 -1.93
CA ASP A 390 7.37 -6.42 -3.13
C ASP A 390 7.21 -7.93 -3.41
N GLN A 391 6.86 -8.75 -2.40
CA GLN A 391 6.57 -10.16 -2.61
C GLN A 391 5.30 -10.37 -3.45
N GLU A 392 4.33 -9.45 -3.37
CA GLU A 392 3.14 -9.54 -4.20
C GLU A 392 3.45 -9.31 -5.68
N LEU A 393 4.41 -8.43 -5.96
CA LEU A 393 4.92 -8.20 -7.30
C LEU A 393 5.75 -9.42 -7.76
N ALA A 394 6.55 -10.02 -6.88
CA ALA A 394 7.23 -11.27 -7.18
C ALA A 394 6.25 -12.40 -7.56
N ASP A 395 5.16 -12.56 -6.81
CA ASP A 395 4.12 -13.54 -7.10
C ASP A 395 3.41 -13.27 -8.44
N LEU A 396 3.28 -12.00 -8.86
CA LEU A 396 2.76 -11.62 -10.18
C LEU A 396 3.72 -12.03 -11.31
N LEU A 397 5.03 -11.82 -11.12
CA LEU A 397 6.07 -12.12 -12.11
C LEU A 397 6.35 -13.62 -12.28
N ASP A 398 5.99 -14.43 -11.29
CA ASP A 398 6.11 -15.88 -11.36
C ASP A 398 4.89 -16.49 -12.07
N ASP A 399 5.09 -16.95 -13.30
CA ASP A 399 4.03 -17.58 -14.10
C ASP A 399 3.46 -18.86 -13.47
N SER A 400 4.28 -19.59 -12.71
CA SER A 400 3.84 -20.82 -12.03
C SER A 400 2.80 -20.53 -10.94
N ARG A 401 2.71 -19.26 -10.50
CA ARG A 401 1.77 -18.79 -9.48
C ARG A 401 0.44 -18.30 -10.05
N LEU A 402 0.19 -18.34 -11.36
CA LEU A 402 -1.07 -17.86 -11.95
C LEU A 402 -2.31 -18.50 -11.30
N GLN A 403 -2.32 -19.83 -11.17
CA GLN A 403 -3.42 -20.56 -10.52
C GLN A 403 -3.59 -20.19 -9.05
N PHE A 404 -2.50 -19.89 -8.35
CA PHE A 404 -2.55 -19.37 -7.00
C PHE A 404 -3.17 -17.97 -6.96
N ARG A 405 -2.82 -17.08 -7.90
CA ARG A 405 -3.39 -15.72 -7.96
C ARG A 405 -4.88 -15.72 -8.28
N VAL A 406 -5.34 -16.55 -9.22
CA VAL A 406 -6.77 -16.75 -9.51
C VAL A 406 -7.51 -17.27 -8.28
N LYS A 407 -7.02 -18.33 -7.62
CA LYS A 407 -7.64 -18.89 -6.40
C LYS A 407 -7.67 -17.92 -5.21
N ASN A 408 -6.84 -16.89 -5.22
CA ASN A 408 -6.80 -15.84 -4.19
C ASN A 408 -7.42 -14.52 -4.66
N PHE A 409 -8.24 -14.56 -5.71
CA PHE A 409 -9.01 -13.44 -6.24
C PHE A 409 -8.19 -12.27 -6.79
N ARG A 410 -6.98 -12.52 -7.30
CA ARG A 410 -6.08 -11.45 -7.80
C ARG A 410 -6.09 -11.27 -9.31
N ALA A 411 -6.47 -12.29 -10.06
CA ALA A 411 -6.34 -12.30 -11.52
C ALA A 411 -7.61 -12.89 -12.16
N ILE A 412 -7.96 -12.36 -13.34
CA ILE A 412 -8.97 -12.89 -14.24
C ILE A 412 -8.24 -13.52 -15.44
N CYS A 413 -8.60 -14.75 -15.80
CA CYS A 413 -8.07 -15.46 -16.97
C CYS A 413 -9.13 -15.54 -18.07
N GLY A 414 -8.69 -15.67 -19.33
CA GLY A 414 -9.61 -15.86 -20.45
C GLY A 414 -10.30 -14.57 -20.91
N ALA A 415 -9.70 -13.41 -20.61
CA ALA A 415 -10.27 -12.11 -20.94
C ALA A 415 -10.09 -11.82 -22.45
N ARG A 416 -11.20 -11.60 -23.16
CA ARG A 416 -11.23 -11.30 -24.60
C ARG A 416 -11.73 -9.89 -24.84
N ILE A 417 -11.06 -9.14 -25.72
CA ILE A 417 -11.48 -7.77 -26.07
C ILE A 417 -12.83 -7.78 -26.79
N VAL A 418 -13.72 -6.85 -26.43
CA VAL A 418 -15.02 -6.62 -27.07
C VAL A 418 -15.20 -5.11 -27.29
N GLY A 419 -14.98 -4.67 -28.53
CA GLY A 419 -15.05 -3.27 -28.94
C GLY A 419 -13.69 -2.62 -29.18
N GLU A 420 -13.69 -1.55 -29.97
CA GLU A 420 -12.46 -0.97 -30.55
C GLU A 420 -11.95 0.29 -29.81
N SER A 421 -12.73 0.86 -28.89
CA SER A 421 -12.41 2.16 -28.27
C SER A 421 -12.10 2.06 -26.78
N GLN A 422 -11.28 3.01 -26.29
CA GLN A 422 -10.98 3.15 -24.87
C GLN A 422 -12.14 3.82 -24.10
N PRO A 423 -12.37 3.46 -22.82
CA PRO A 423 -11.70 2.40 -22.07
C PRO A 423 -12.03 1.02 -22.63
N PHE A 424 -11.01 0.17 -22.76
CA PHE A 424 -11.13 -1.15 -23.39
C PHE A 424 -11.99 -2.08 -22.55
N THR A 425 -12.89 -2.80 -23.20
CA THR A 425 -13.80 -3.73 -22.53
C THR A 425 -13.35 -5.16 -22.79
N PHE A 426 -13.14 -5.93 -21.72
CA PHE A 426 -12.81 -7.35 -21.82
C PHE A 426 -13.96 -8.19 -21.26
N GLU A 427 -14.33 -9.24 -21.98
CA GLU A 427 -15.29 -10.28 -21.59
C GLU A 427 -14.59 -11.54 -21.12
N PHE A 428 -15.18 -12.23 -20.14
CA PHE A 428 -14.67 -13.49 -19.58
C PHE A 428 -15.82 -14.34 -19.02
N GLU A 429 -15.60 -15.64 -18.88
CA GLU A 429 -16.63 -16.59 -18.42
C GLU A 429 -17.07 -16.32 -16.97
N GLU A 430 -16.12 -16.12 -16.05
CA GLU A 430 -16.40 -15.84 -14.64
C GLU A 430 -15.40 -14.81 -14.08
N ASN A 431 -15.90 -13.83 -13.32
CA ASN A 431 -15.04 -12.94 -12.54
C ASN A 431 -14.42 -13.70 -11.36
N THR A 432 -13.18 -14.12 -11.52
CA THR A 432 -12.40 -14.81 -10.48
C THR A 432 -11.62 -13.86 -9.59
N SER A 433 -11.84 -12.54 -9.66
CA SER A 433 -11.09 -11.52 -8.93
C SER A 433 -11.94 -10.68 -7.96
N ASP A 434 -11.28 -9.95 -7.07
CA ASP A 434 -11.89 -8.93 -6.20
C ASP A 434 -11.52 -7.49 -6.61
N LEU A 435 -11.18 -7.31 -7.90
CA LEU A 435 -10.87 -6.01 -8.49
C LEU A 435 -12.04 -5.04 -8.32
N GLU A 436 -11.77 -3.75 -8.22
CA GLU A 436 -12.80 -2.71 -8.11
C GLU A 436 -12.40 -1.48 -8.95
N ARG A 437 -13.35 -0.58 -9.18
CA ARG A 437 -13.09 0.70 -9.85
C ARG A 437 -11.92 1.42 -9.17
N GLY A 438 -10.93 1.81 -9.97
CA GLY A 438 -9.70 2.48 -9.54
C GLY A 438 -8.50 1.55 -9.31
N ASP A 439 -8.72 0.23 -9.20
CA ASP A 439 -7.64 -0.74 -9.03
C ASP A 439 -6.68 -0.69 -10.23
N GLY A 440 -5.38 -0.80 -9.93
CA GLY A 440 -4.35 -0.92 -10.96
C GLY A 440 -4.28 -2.36 -11.45
N VAL A 441 -4.22 -2.54 -12.76
CA VAL A 441 -4.12 -3.86 -13.39
C VAL A 441 -2.95 -3.93 -14.34
N LEU A 442 -2.43 -5.15 -14.52
CA LEU A 442 -1.49 -5.52 -15.57
C LEU A 442 -2.18 -6.53 -16.49
N ILE A 443 -2.29 -6.16 -17.76
CA ILE A 443 -2.85 -7.01 -18.81
C ILE A 443 -1.69 -7.69 -19.53
N HIS A 444 -1.69 -9.03 -19.58
CA HIS A 444 -0.61 -9.81 -20.19
C HIS A 444 -1.11 -11.14 -20.76
N ALA A 445 -0.40 -11.69 -21.75
CA ALA A 445 -0.76 -12.92 -22.47
C ALA A 445 0.11 -14.13 -22.06
N GLY A 446 0.37 -14.29 -20.76
CA GLY A 446 1.30 -15.29 -20.21
C GLY A 446 2.58 -14.65 -19.69
N ARG A 447 3.75 -15.23 -19.99
CA ARG A 447 5.04 -14.84 -19.37
C ARG A 447 5.39 -13.36 -19.52
N ILE A 448 5.27 -12.59 -18.44
CA ILE A 448 5.41 -11.12 -18.41
C ILE A 448 6.74 -10.64 -19.01
N SER A 449 7.84 -11.36 -18.77
CA SER A 449 9.16 -10.98 -19.29
C SER A 449 9.29 -11.11 -20.81
N SER A 450 8.44 -11.89 -21.47
CA SER A 450 8.53 -12.18 -22.92
C SER A 450 7.24 -11.95 -23.68
N THR A 451 6.22 -11.37 -23.04
CA THR A 451 4.97 -10.91 -23.66
C THR A 451 4.85 -9.39 -23.60
N PRO A 452 4.04 -8.78 -24.48
CA PRO A 452 3.56 -7.42 -24.29
C PRO A 452 2.75 -7.32 -23.00
N THR A 453 2.90 -6.19 -22.32
CA THR A 453 2.27 -5.94 -21.01
C THR A 453 1.68 -4.54 -21.02
N TYR A 454 0.41 -4.41 -20.61
CA TYR A 454 -0.27 -3.11 -20.57
C TYR A 454 -0.74 -2.80 -19.16
N HIS A 455 -0.35 -1.65 -18.65
CA HIS A 455 -0.83 -1.16 -17.36
C HIS A 455 -2.11 -0.38 -17.54
N GLY A 456 -3.11 -0.65 -16.70
CA GLY A 456 -4.37 0.07 -16.73
C GLY A 456 -4.99 0.28 -15.37
N TYR A 457 -6.14 0.93 -15.39
CA TYR A 457 -6.98 1.21 -14.23
C TYR A 457 -8.40 0.74 -14.53
N VAL A 458 -8.98 -0.03 -13.61
CA VAL A 458 -10.37 -0.47 -13.72
C VAL A 458 -11.28 0.75 -13.65
N GLN A 459 -12.17 0.91 -14.63
CA GLN A 459 -13.19 1.95 -14.66
C GLN A 459 -14.53 1.41 -14.17
N GLU A 460 -14.92 0.25 -14.70
CA GLU A 460 -16.18 -0.41 -14.40
C GLU A 460 -15.94 -1.93 -14.39
N MET A 461 -16.75 -2.66 -13.62
CA MET A 461 -16.64 -4.10 -13.50
C MET A 461 -18.00 -4.72 -13.22
N ASP A 462 -18.34 -5.74 -13.99
CA ASP A 462 -19.52 -6.59 -13.86
C ASP A 462 -19.11 -8.06 -13.59
N THR A 463 -20.08 -8.97 -13.60
CA THR A 463 -19.84 -10.41 -13.40
C THR A 463 -19.09 -11.09 -14.55
N HIS A 464 -19.20 -10.55 -15.77
CA HIS A 464 -18.61 -11.12 -17.00
C HIS A 464 -17.80 -10.12 -17.84
N ARG A 465 -17.71 -8.86 -17.39
CA ARG A 465 -17.07 -7.77 -18.12
C ARG A 465 -16.21 -6.91 -17.21
N ILE A 466 -15.08 -6.44 -17.72
CA ILE A 466 -14.27 -5.41 -17.07
C ILE A 466 -13.88 -4.34 -18.08
N ARG A 467 -14.04 -3.07 -17.70
CA ARG A 467 -13.61 -1.93 -18.50
C ARG A 467 -12.35 -1.35 -17.90
N VAL A 468 -11.28 -1.31 -18.68
CA VAL A 468 -9.95 -0.87 -18.23
C VAL A 468 -9.49 0.33 -19.06
N ALA A 469 -9.21 1.44 -18.38
CA ALA A 469 -8.52 2.56 -18.99
C ALA A 469 -7.01 2.30 -18.99
N ILE A 470 -6.41 2.29 -20.18
CA ILE A 470 -4.96 2.16 -20.35
C ILE A 470 -4.45 3.57 -20.67
N PRO A 471 -3.57 4.19 -19.85
CA PRO A 471 -3.13 5.56 -20.03
C PRO A 471 -2.10 5.70 -21.17
N LEU A 472 -2.29 4.95 -22.25
CA LEU A 472 -1.52 4.98 -23.49
C LEU A 472 -2.52 5.26 -24.61
N LYS A 473 -2.49 6.46 -25.18
CA LYS A 473 -3.51 6.89 -26.17
C LYS A 473 -3.33 6.23 -27.55
N ASN A 474 -2.12 5.79 -27.88
CA ASN A 474 -1.79 5.14 -29.16
C ASN A 474 -1.89 3.60 -29.12
N VAL A 475 -2.60 3.04 -28.15
CA VAL A 475 -2.90 1.60 -28.13
C VAL A 475 -4.18 1.36 -28.90
N ASP A 476 -4.10 0.55 -29.94
CA ASP A 476 -5.24 0.11 -30.76
C ASP A 476 -5.83 -1.18 -30.20
N ALA A 477 -7.16 -1.36 -30.24
CA ALA A 477 -7.81 -2.57 -29.75
C ALA A 477 -7.31 -3.85 -30.42
N ARG A 478 -6.84 -3.77 -31.68
CA ARG A 478 -6.28 -4.88 -32.45
C ARG A 478 -5.10 -5.56 -31.76
N VAL A 479 -4.38 -4.86 -30.89
CA VAL A 479 -3.28 -5.49 -30.12
C VAL A 479 -3.78 -6.56 -29.16
N PHE A 480 -5.07 -6.53 -28.80
CA PHE A 480 -5.71 -7.48 -27.89
C PHE A 480 -6.47 -8.61 -28.61
N GLU A 481 -6.58 -8.56 -29.95
CA GLU A 481 -7.30 -9.55 -30.72
C GLU A 481 -6.52 -10.87 -30.87
N GLY A 482 -7.24 -11.95 -31.18
CA GLY A 482 -6.64 -13.23 -31.57
C GLY A 482 -6.05 -14.08 -30.43
N GLN A 483 -6.15 -13.64 -29.17
CA GLN A 483 -5.72 -14.43 -28.01
C GLN A 483 -6.46 -14.08 -26.72
N ASP A 484 -6.39 -14.98 -25.75
CA ASP A 484 -6.91 -14.77 -24.40
C ASP A 484 -5.91 -14.01 -23.53
N TRP A 485 -6.41 -13.04 -22.76
CA TRP A 485 -5.60 -12.23 -21.85
C TRP A 485 -5.82 -12.58 -20.39
N ILE A 486 -4.83 -12.24 -19.58
CA ILE A 486 -4.89 -12.24 -18.13
C ILE A 486 -4.96 -10.79 -17.67
N VAL A 487 -5.97 -10.47 -16.86
CA VAL A 487 -6.09 -9.17 -16.19
C VAL A 487 -5.73 -9.39 -14.72
N ASP A 488 -4.53 -8.97 -14.33
CA ASP A 488 -3.98 -9.26 -13.00
C ASP A 488 -3.90 -7.98 -12.16
N ARG A 489 -4.18 -8.06 -10.85
CA ARG A 489 -4.02 -6.92 -9.95
C ARG A 489 -2.55 -6.52 -9.88
N PHE A 490 -2.28 -5.26 -10.18
CA PHE A 490 -0.93 -4.70 -10.04
C PHE A 490 -0.73 -4.11 -8.64
N PRO A 491 0.22 -4.63 -7.83
CA PRO A 491 0.50 -4.10 -6.49
C PRO A 491 0.95 -2.64 -6.54
N ARG A 492 0.51 -1.82 -5.58
CA ARG A 492 1.00 -0.43 -5.40
C ARG A 492 1.53 -0.24 -3.99
N ASP A 493 2.82 0.07 -3.86
CA ASP A 493 3.39 0.56 -2.60
C ASP A 493 3.67 2.07 -2.70
N MET A 494 2.64 2.87 -2.43
CA MET A 494 2.79 4.34 -2.35
C MET A 494 3.12 4.82 -0.93
N THR A 495 2.99 3.96 0.08
CA THR A 495 3.10 4.37 1.48
C THR A 495 4.54 4.39 1.98
N ALA A 496 5.42 3.54 1.44
CA ALA A 496 6.82 3.51 1.84
C ALA A 496 7.56 4.82 1.51
N GLU A 497 7.41 5.35 0.29
CA GLU A 497 8.06 6.61 -0.11
C GLU A 497 7.57 7.79 0.73
N ALA A 498 6.25 7.90 0.94
CA ALA A 498 5.66 8.93 1.79
C ALA A 498 6.17 8.82 3.24
N SER A 499 6.27 7.60 3.77
CA SER A 499 6.78 7.34 5.13
C SER A 499 8.25 7.76 5.27
N HIS A 500 9.12 7.42 4.30
CA HIS A 500 10.52 7.88 4.33
C HIS A 500 10.62 9.40 4.22
N THR A 501 9.78 10.03 3.40
CA THR A 501 9.73 11.50 3.28
C THR A 501 9.36 12.14 4.61
N ALA A 502 8.33 11.62 5.29
CA ALA A 502 7.92 12.12 6.60
C ALA A 502 8.97 11.89 7.70
N LEU A 503 9.67 10.75 7.67
CA LEU A 503 10.77 10.46 8.59
C LEU A 503 11.98 11.37 8.34
N TYR A 504 12.32 11.63 7.08
CA TYR A 504 13.37 12.57 6.71
C TYR A 504 13.01 13.99 7.13
N ASP A 505 11.78 14.44 6.84
CA ASP A 505 11.29 15.75 7.28
C ASP A 505 11.30 15.86 8.82
N PHE A 506 10.96 14.78 9.55
CA PHE A 506 11.09 14.73 11.01
C PHE A 506 12.54 14.88 11.46
N LEU A 507 13.48 14.17 10.82
CA LEU A 507 14.90 14.27 11.15
C LEU A 507 15.43 15.69 10.92
N MET A 508 15.01 16.35 9.84
CA MET A 508 15.42 17.72 9.48
C MET A 508 14.70 18.82 10.28
N ALA A 509 13.55 18.53 10.86
CA ALA A 509 12.80 19.51 11.64
C ALA A 509 13.57 19.95 12.90
N PRO A 510 13.47 21.22 13.32
CA PRO A 510 14.10 21.68 14.56
C PRO A 510 13.54 20.96 15.79
N MET A 511 14.32 20.91 16.88
CA MET A 511 13.88 20.33 18.15
C MET A 511 12.86 21.25 18.85
N ASP A 512 11.58 21.05 18.55
CA ASP A 512 10.44 21.77 19.13
C ASP A 512 9.66 20.92 20.16
N GLY A 513 8.58 21.50 20.72
CA GLY A 513 7.71 20.78 21.65
C GLY A 513 7.09 19.50 21.06
N LYS A 514 6.74 19.49 19.76
CA LYS A 514 6.19 18.31 19.08
C LYS A 514 7.22 17.20 19.03
N LYS A 515 8.44 17.53 18.59
CA LYS A 515 9.54 16.57 18.46
C LYS A 515 9.92 15.96 19.81
N ARG A 516 10.00 16.78 20.87
CA ARG A 516 10.24 16.31 22.24
C ARG A 516 9.19 15.32 22.74
N VAL A 517 7.91 15.61 22.51
CA VAL A 517 6.81 14.69 22.87
C VAL A 517 6.94 13.37 22.10
N ILE A 518 7.18 13.42 20.79
CA ILE A 518 7.28 12.23 19.94
C ILE A 518 8.45 11.34 20.39
N LEU A 519 9.58 11.96 20.76
CA LEU A 519 10.80 11.28 21.22
C LEU A 519 10.77 10.86 22.70
N GLY A 520 9.81 11.30 23.51
CA GLY A 520 9.80 11.15 24.97
C GLY A 520 10.06 9.73 25.51
N ASP A 521 9.68 8.70 24.76
CA ASP A 521 9.96 7.28 25.06
C ASP A 521 11.37 6.80 24.64
N PHE A 522 11.98 7.45 23.66
CA PHE A 522 13.28 7.07 23.10
C PHE A 522 14.46 7.70 23.86
N GLY A 523 14.21 8.76 24.63
CA GLY A 523 15.25 9.54 25.32
C GLY A 523 15.43 9.28 26.82
N ILE A 524 14.59 8.46 27.47
CA ILE A 524 14.64 8.25 28.93
C ILE A 524 14.67 6.76 29.28
N ARG A 525 15.68 6.06 28.78
CA ARG A 525 16.23 4.87 29.44
C ARG A 525 17.75 4.98 29.44
N ASN A 526 18.30 5.21 30.62
CA ASN A 526 19.73 5.27 30.97
C ASN A 526 20.51 6.51 30.51
N SER A 527 20.37 7.61 31.24
CA SER A 527 21.53 8.35 31.78
C SER A 527 21.06 9.36 32.82
N GLU A 528 21.92 9.54 33.81
CA GLU A 528 21.77 10.42 34.97
C GLU A 528 21.51 11.87 34.53
N PHE A 529 20.24 12.28 34.53
CA PHE A 529 19.88 13.66 34.80
C PHE A 529 18.97 13.65 36.01
N GLY A 530 19.50 14.21 37.11
CA GLY A 530 18.77 14.37 38.35
C GLY A 530 17.42 15.03 38.09
N PHE A 531 16.36 14.34 38.48
CA PHE A 531 15.05 14.94 38.71
C PHE A 531 15.16 15.91 39.89
N GLY A 532 15.77 17.07 39.66
CA GLY A 532 15.60 18.27 40.45
C GLY A 532 14.47 19.08 39.85
N GLU A 533 13.44 19.34 40.67
CA GLU A 533 12.29 20.20 40.37
C GLU A 533 11.32 19.70 39.30
N ARG A 534 10.37 18.88 39.76
CA ARG A 534 9.00 18.92 39.26
C ARG A 534 8.53 20.38 39.31
N ALA A 535 8.55 21.05 38.16
CA ALA A 535 7.74 22.24 37.96
C ALA A 535 6.27 21.78 38.05
N SER A 536 5.71 21.96 39.25
CA SER A 536 4.28 22.05 39.47
C SER A 536 3.73 23.02 38.44
N LEU A 537 3.10 22.50 37.38
CA LEU A 537 2.25 23.30 36.51
C LEU A 537 1.15 23.86 37.42
N ASN A 538 1.27 25.15 37.71
CA ASN A 538 0.36 25.90 38.55
C ASN A 538 -1.08 25.65 38.08
N LEU A 539 -1.89 25.12 39.00
CA LEU A 539 -3.34 25.27 38.98
C LEU A 539 -3.64 26.76 38.88
N ILE A 540 -4.06 27.22 37.71
CA ILE A 540 -4.63 28.55 37.55
C ILE A 540 -5.91 28.60 38.41
N PRO A 541 -6.05 29.55 39.36
CA PRO A 541 -7.29 29.72 40.09
C PRO A 541 -8.42 30.09 39.11
N LYS A 542 -9.62 29.56 39.34
CA LYS A 542 -10.84 29.76 38.53
C LYS A 542 -11.40 31.21 38.51
N SER A 543 -10.57 32.23 38.64
CA SER A 543 -11.01 33.63 38.67
C SER A 543 -9.99 34.52 37.96
N GLU A 544 -10.13 34.66 36.64
CA GLU A 544 -9.90 35.90 35.87
C GLU A 544 -9.98 35.59 34.36
N ILE A 545 -11.22 35.48 33.88
CA ILE A 545 -11.51 35.61 32.44
C ILE A 545 -11.60 37.11 32.18
N ARG A 546 -10.58 37.69 31.54
CA ARG A 546 -10.66 39.04 30.95
C ARG A 546 -10.94 38.91 29.45
N ASN A 547 -12.09 39.44 29.06
CA ASN A 547 -12.53 39.67 27.68
C ASN A 547 -11.57 40.63 26.95
N PRO A 548 -11.39 40.42 25.63
CA PRO A 548 -11.58 41.53 24.71
C PRO A 548 -12.46 41.13 23.50
N ASN A 549 -13.49 41.96 23.29
CA ASN A 549 -14.41 42.04 22.16
C ASN A 549 -13.94 41.43 20.83
N SER A 550 -14.56 40.32 20.47
CA SER A 550 -15.04 40.01 19.12
C SER A 550 -16.31 39.19 19.28
N GLU A 551 -17.41 39.59 18.65
CA GLU A 551 -18.69 38.87 18.69
C GLU A 551 -18.46 37.36 18.43
N ILE A 552 -18.69 36.54 19.46
CA ILE A 552 -18.57 35.08 19.37
C ILE A 552 -19.81 34.59 18.63
N PRO A 553 -19.71 33.95 17.44
CA PRO A 553 -20.86 33.39 16.78
C PRO A 553 -21.36 32.18 17.57
N VAL A 554 -22.66 32.24 17.91
CA VAL A 554 -23.57 31.14 18.28
C VAL A 554 -22.91 29.84 18.76
N VAL A 555 -22.90 29.63 20.09
CA VAL A 555 -22.79 28.29 20.69
C VAL A 555 -23.95 27.45 20.14
N LEU A 556 -23.65 26.45 19.30
CA LEU A 556 -24.67 25.51 18.85
C LEU A 556 -25.22 24.74 20.07
N THR A 557 -26.50 24.95 20.33
CA THR A 557 -27.29 24.12 21.25
C THR A 557 -27.28 22.68 20.75
N GLY A 558 -26.68 21.74 21.51
CA GLY A 558 -26.75 20.31 21.21
C GLY A 558 -25.45 19.49 21.30
N LEU A 559 -24.34 20.08 21.74
CA LEU A 559 -23.13 19.33 22.13
C LEU A 559 -23.25 18.82 23.58
N ASN A 560 -22.84 17.59 23.83
CA ASN A 560 -22.77 17.05 25.20
C ASN A 560 -21.47 17.49 25.91
N SER A 561 -21.36 17.22 27.21
CA SER A 561 -20.22 17.65 28.03
C SER A 561 -18.87 17.08 27.58
N SER A 562 -18.82 15.81 27.15
CA SER A 562 -17.57 15.19 26.69
C SER A 562 -17.11 15.76 25.35
N GLN A 563 -18.04 16.13 24.47
CA GLN A 563 -17.75 16.84 23.24
C GLN A 563 -17.22 18.26 23.52
N GLN A 564 -17.88 19.02 24.41
CA GLN A 564 -17.44 20.36 24.81
C GLN A 564 -16.03 20.33 25.41
N GLU A 565 -15.76 19.41 26.33
CA GLU A 565 -14.44 19.23 26.93
C GLU A 565 -13.38 18.89 25.87
N ALA A 566 -13.70 18.01 24.91
CA ALA A 566 -12.78 17.65 23.84
C ALA A 566 -12.43 18.86 22.95
N ILE A 567 -13.42 19.69 22.62
CA ILE A 567 -13.24 20.92 21.84
C ILE A 567 -12.37 21.92 22.61
N ASP A 568 -12.72 22.21 23.87
CA ASP A 568 -12.02 23.20 24.67
C ASP A 568 -10.55 22.81 24.89
N ARG A 569 -10.28 21.53 25.18
CA ARG A 569 -8.90 21.03 25.31
C ARG A 569 -8.16 21.00 23.98
N ALA A 570 -8.82 20.65 22.87
CA ALA A 570 -8.21 20.69 21.54
C ALA A 570 -7.80 22.12 21.13
N VAL A 571 -8.71 23.08 21.29
CA VAL A 571 -8.48 24.49 20.93
C VAL A 571 -7.42 25.15 21.80
N ASN A 572 -7.30 24.76 23.07
CA ASN A 572 -6.34 25.34 24.01
C ASN A 572 -5.04 24.55 24.17
N CYS A 573 -4.83 23.46 23.43
CA CYS A 573 -3.60 22.68 23.57
C CYS A 573 -2.35 23.47 23.13
N GLU A 574 -1.26 23.32 23.89
CA GLU A 574 0.03 23.95 23.56
C GLU A 574 0.73 23.22 22.41
N VAL A 575 0.79 21.89 22.50
CA VAL A 575 1.48 21.02 21.54
C VAL A 575 0.49 20.08 20.85
N PHE A 576 -0.26 19.30 21.64
CA PHE A 576 -1.22 18.36 21.08
C PHE A 576 -2.37 18.01 22.03
N HIS A 577 -3.43 17.45 21.45
CA HIS A 577 -4.51 16.80 22.19
C HIS A 577 -4.98 15.54 21.46
N LEU A 578 -5.44 14.53 22.21
CA LEU A 578 -6.00 13.30 21.66
C LEU A 578 -7.51 13.27 21.94
N ILE A 579 -8.31 12.99 20.92
CA ILE A 579 -9.74 12.74 21.07
C ILE A 579 -9.99 11.26 20.77
N TRP A 580 -10.34 10.51 21.80
CA TRP A 580 -10.80 9.14 21.64
C TRP A 580 -12.27 9.17 21.25
N GLY A 581 -12.53 8.90 19.97
CA GLY A 581 -13.87 8.96 19.39
C GLY A 581 -14.38 7.59 18.94
N PRO A 582 -14.97 6.80 19.86
CA PRO A 582 -15.68 5.56 19.55
C PRO A 582 -16.79 5.74 18.49
N PRO A 583 -17.28 4.64 17.88
CA PRO A 583 -18.31 4.69 16.85
C PRO A 583 -19.58 5.45 17.28
N GLY A 584 -20.05 6.36 16.43
CA GLY A 584 -21.30 7.08 16.63
C GLY A 584 -21.26 8.21 17.66
N THR A 585 -20.08 8.56 18.20
CA THR A 585 -19.93 9.58 19.27
C THR A 585 -19.97 11.04 18.80
N GLY A 586 -20.20 11.27 17.50
CA GLY A 586 -20.36 12.61 16.95
C GLY A 586 -19.05 13.34 16.65
N LYS A 587 -18.00 12.61 16.23
CA LYS A 587 -16.75 13.23 15.70
C LYS A 587 -17.03 14.30 14.64
N THR A 588 -18.04 14.09 13.80
CA THR A 588 -18.51 15.03 12.77
C THR A 588 -19.11 16.32 13.32
N LYS A 589 -19.51 16.37 14.59
CA LYS A 589 -19.90 17.63 15.27
C LYS A 589 -18.72 18.34 15.92
N VAL A 590 -17.75 17.56 16.41
CA VAL A 590 -16.57 18.07 17.14
C VAL A 590 -15.57 18.73 16.19
N ILE A 591 -15.30 18.12 15.03
CA ILE A 591 -14.28 18.63 14.09
C ILE A 591 -14.62 20.03 13.57
N PRO A 592 -15.84 20.31 13.05
CA PRO A 592 -16.20 21.65 12.60
C PRO A 592 -16.03 22.73 13.66
N GLU A 593 -16.44 22.43 14.90
CA GLU A 593 -16.35 23.38 16.02
C GLU A 593 -14.89 23.69 16.39
N ILE A 594 -14.00 22.68 16.38
CA ILE A 594 -12.56 22.90 16.56
C ILE A 594 -12.05 23.83 15.45
N VAL A 595 -12.36 23.53 14.19
CA VAL A 595 -11.89 24.31 13.03
C VAL A 595 -12.41 25.76 13.08
N HIS A 596 -13.65 25.96 13.51
CA HIS A 596 -14.27 27.29 13.62
C HIS A 596 -13.59 28.16 14.69
N ARG A 597 -13.22 27.58 15.84
CA ARG A 597 -12.59 28.31 16.97
C ARG A 597 -11.10 28.62 16.79
N ILE A 598 -10.42 27.95 15.87
CA ILE A 598 -9.02 28.25 15.55
C ILE A 598 -8.97 29.45 14.62
N GLY A 599 -8.18 30.49 14.93
CA GLY A 599 -8.11 31.71 14.12
C GLY A 599 -7.24 31.58 12.87
N GLY A 600 -6.15 30.82 12.94
CA GLY A 600 -5.18 30.67 11.85
C GLY A 600 -5.47 29.52 10.87
N PRO A 601 -4.52 29.22 9.97
CA PRO A 601 -4.70 28.16 8.98
C PRO A 601 -4.77 26.77 9.61
N VAL A 602 -5.68 25.93 9.13
CA VAL A 602 -5.92 24.56 9.63
C VAL A 602 -5.70 23.54 8.52
N LEU A 603 -4.94 22.49 8.84
CA LEU A 603 -4.77 21.32 7.98
C LEU A 603 -5.67 20.18 8.49
N LEU A 604 -6.64 19.76 7.67
CA LEU A 604 -7.44 18.56 7.90
C LEU A 604 -6.76 17.36 7.23
N GLY A 605 -6.49 16.33 8.03
CA GLY A 605 -5.75 15.15 7.63
C GLY A 605 -6.48 13.85 7.91
N ALA A 606 -6.37 12.87 7.03
CA ALA A 606 -6.78 11.48 7.33
C ALA A 606 -6.00 10.46 6.48
N PHE A 607 -6.22 9.17 6.72
CA PHE A 607 -5.62 8.11 5.91
C PHE A 607 -6.25 8.00 4.51
N THR A 608 -7.57 8.08 4.41
CA THR A 608 -8.33 7.85 3.15
C THR A 608 -9.00 9.12 2.63
N ASN A 609 -9.24 9.19 1.32
CA ASN A 609 -9.99 10.31 0.72
C ASN A 609 -11.40 10.42 1.33
N THR A 610 -12.10 9.29 1.51
CA THR A 610 -13.44 9.26 2.13
C THR A 610 -13.47 9.86 3.53
N ALA A 611 -12.44 9.64 4.36
CA ALA A 611 -12.37 10.24 5.69
C ALA A 611 -12.14 11.76 5.61
N VAL A 612 -11.30 12.22 4.69
CA VAL A 612 -11.11 13.66 4.42
C VAL A 612 -12.41 14.30 3.96
N ASP A 613 -13.09 13.68 3.01
CA ASP A 613 -14.32 14.19 2.41
C ASP A 613 -15.46 14.23 3.46
N LYS A 614 -15.52 13.27 4.39
CA LYS A 614 -16.47 13.31 5.52
C LYS A 614 -16.24 14.50 6.45
N MET A 615 -14.99 14.88 6.73
CA MET A 615 -14.71 16.08 7.52
C MET A 615 -15.16 17.35 6.78
N LEU A 616 -14.97 17.41 5.46
CA LEU A 616 -15.41 18.54 4.64
C LEU A 616 -16.93 18.64 4.52
N VAL A 617 -17.60 17.51 4.33
CA VAL A 617 -19.08 17.44 4.36
C VAL A 617 -19.61 17.92 5.71
N ALA A 618 -19.00 17.48 6.81
CA ALA A 618 -19.38 17.95 8.14
C ALA A 618 -19.17 19.46 8.34
N LEU A 619 -18.10 20.03 7.77
CA LEU A 619 -17.89 21.48 7.75
C LEU A 619 -18.98 22.21 6.96
N LEU A 620 -19.34 21.72 5.76
CA LEU A 620 -20.38 22.32 4.92
C LEU A 620 -21.77 22.22 5.53
N GLU A 621 -22.06 21.13 6.26
CA GLU A 621 -23.30 20.99 7.02
C GLU A 621 -23.40 21.96 8.19
N HIS A 622 -22.25 22.30 8.79
CA HIS A 622 -22.16 23.25 9.88
C HIS A 622 -22.23 24.72 9.40
N ASP A 623 -21.51 25.02 8.32
CA ASP A 623 -21.47 26.32 7.67
C ASP A 623 -21.39 26.14 6.14
N PRO A 624 -22.51 26.28 5.41
CA PRO A 624 -22.54 26.12 3.95
C PRO A 624 -21.66 27.13 3.19
N ALA A 625 -21.26 28.24 3.83
CA ALA A 625 -20.40 29.26 3.24
C ALA A 625 -18.91 29.06 3.55
N VAL A 626 -18.55 28.00 4.29
CA VAL A 626 -17.17 27.71 4.66
C VAL A 626 -16.29 27.52 3.42
N ARG A 627 -15.16 28.24 3.38
CA ARG A 627 -14.17 28.10 2.31
C ARG A 627 -13.04 27.17 2.75
N PHE A 628 -12.74 26.20 1.90
CA PHE A 628 -11.63 25.28 2.10
C PHE A 628 -10.97 24.93 0.75
N LEU A 629 -9.79 24.33 0.84
CA LEU A 629 -9.06 23.81 -0.30
C LEU A 629 -8.76 22.32 -0.10
N ARG A 630 -9.37 21.47 -0.93
CA ARG A 630 -9.17 20.02 -0.97
C ARG A 630 -8.09 19.66 -1.98
N VAL A 631 -7.07 18.93 -1.54
CA VAL A 631 -5.96 18.51 -2.41
C VAL A 631 -6.39 17.36 -3.32
N GLY A 632 -6.54 17.62 -4.62
CA GLY A 632 -7.02 16.68 -5.62
C GLY A 632 -7.96 17.34 -6.63
N ARG A 633 -8.85 16.54 -7.24
CA ARG A 633 -9.88 16.97 -8.20
C ARG A 633 -11.28 16.83 -7.64
N ALA A 634 -12.19 17.70 -8.09
CA ALA A 634 -13.60 17.68 -7.72
C ALA A 634 -14.29 16.36 -8.11
N CYS A 635 -13.93 15.78 -9.26
CA CYS A 635 -14.50 14.50 -9.74
C CYS A 635 -14.22 13.31 -8.81
N ASP A 636 -13.15 13.39 -8.00
CA ASP A 636 -12.75 12.34 -7.07
C ASP A 636 -13.51 12.44 -5.72
N SER A 637 -14.29 13.51 -5.51
CA SER A 637 -15.02 13.81 -4.26
C SER A 637 -16.48 14.24 -4.51
N PRO A 638 -17.31 13.38 -5.15
CA PRO A 638 -18.68 13.75 -5.57
C PRO A 638 -19.59 14.15 -4.40
N GLU A 639 -19.43 13.54 -3.22
CA GLU A 639 -20.23 13.85 -2.03
C GLU A 639 -19.99 15.28 -1.51
N VAL A 640 -18.74 15.76 -1.62
CA VAL A 640 -18.38 17.14 -1.24
C VAL A 640 -18.97 18.11 -2.25
N VAL A 641 -18.77 17.83 -3.55
CA VAL A 641 -19.27 18.68 -4.65
C VAL A 641 -20.79 18.84 -4.58
N ALA A 642 -21.52 17.77 -4.26
CA ALA A 642 -22.98 17.82 -4.13
C ALA A 642 -23.50 18.75 -3.02
N LYS A 643 -22.66 19.11 -2.04
CA LYS A 643 -23.01 20.00 -0.92
C LYS A 643 -22.41 21.40 -1.04
N LEU A 644 -21.56 21.65 -2.03
CA LEU A 644 -20.96 22.97 -2.23
C LEU A 644 -22.02 23.95 -2.73
N SER A 645 -22.05 25.13 -2.12
CA SER A 645 -22.80 26.29 -2.60
C SER A 645 -21.96 27.20 -3.50
N SER A 646 -20.64 27.01 -3.51
CA SER A 646 -19.66 27.77 -4.29
C SER A 646 -19.18 26.98 -5.50
N ASP A 647 -18.45 27.66 -6.40
CA ASP A 647 -17.77 27.02 -7.53
C ASP A 647 -16.81 25.92 -7.04
N PRO A 648 -17.02 24.64 -7.43
CA PRO A 648 -16.10 23.56 -7.09
C PRO A 648 -14.67 23.83 -7.55
N ALA A 649 -14.46 24.56 -8.65
CA ALA A 649 -13.12 24.86 -9.14
C ALA A 649 -12.29 25.73 -8.17
N GLU A 650 -12.91 26.42 -7.21
CA GLU A 650 -12.19 27.16 -6.17
C GLU A 650 -11.82 26.30 -4.95
N CYS A 651 -12.44 25.13 -4.82
CA CYS A 651 -12.33 24.29 -3.64
C CYS A 651 -11.34 23.13 -3.81
N PHE A 652 -10.83 22.89 -5.02
CA PHE A 652 -9.97 21.73 -5.33
C PHE A 652 -8.68 22.17 -6.03
N THR A 653 -7.52 21.71 -5.57
CA THR A 653 -6.22 22.24 -6.04
C THR A 653 -5.98 22.08 -7.54
N GLU A 654 -6.40 20.95 -8.14
CA GLU A 654 -6.16 20.69 -9.56
C GLU A 654 -7.14 21.48 -10.45
N ASP A 655 -8.40 21.59 -10.04
CA ASP A 655 -9.40 22.42 -10.73
C ASP A 655 -9.10 23.93 -10.59
N LEU A 656 -8.59 24.34 -9.43
CA LEU A 656 -8.11 25.69 -9.15
C LEU A 656 -6.97 26.08 -10.10
N ALA A 657 -6.03 25.17 -10.31
CA ALA A 657 -4.94 25.39 -11.26
C ALA A 657 -5.45 25.62 -12.69
N VAL A 658 -6.45 24.84 -13.12
CA VAL A 658 -7.09 25.01 -14.44
C VAL A 658 -7.79 26.37 -14.52
N LYS A 659 -8.52 26.77 -13.47
CA LYS A 659 -9.25 28.04 -13.42
C LYS A 659 -8.35 29.27 -13.49
N TYR A 660 -7.28 29.30 -12.70
CA TYR A 660 -6.41 30.49 -12.58
C TYR A 660 -5.31 30.55 -13.65
N GLY A 661 -4.85 29.40 -14.16
CA GLY A 661 -4.00 29.29 -15.35
C GLY A 661 -2.56 29.83 -15.25
N THR A 662 -2.19 30.55 -14.19
CA THR A 662 -0.84 31.13 -14.00
C THR A 662 -0.26 30.77 -12.64
N VAL A 663 1.08 30.73 -12.55
CA VAL A 663 1.78 30.39 -11.31
C VAL A 663 1.46 31.39 -10.20
N ARG A 664 1.44 32.69 -10.53
CA ARG A 664 1.14 33.76 -9.57
C ARG A 664 -0.28 33.67 -9.01
N ALA A 665 -1.29 33.58 -9.88
CA ALA A 665 -2.68 33.54 -9.43
C ALA A 665 -2.98 32.28 -8.61
N VAL A 666 -2.42 31.13 -8.99
CA VAL A 666 -2.51 29.91 -8.19
C VAL A 666 -1.83 30.08 -6.85
N LYS A 667 -0.62 30.66 -6.79
CA LYS A 667 0.09 30.92 -5.54
C LYS A 667 -0.71 31.80 -4.59
N ASP A 668 -1.29 32.88 -5.10
CA ASP A 668 -2.12 33.80 -4.31
C ASP A 668 -3.36 33.09 -3.75
N ALA A 669 -4.05 32.30 -4.59
CA ALA A 669 -5.23 31.54 -4.17
C ALA A 669 -4.90 30.45 -3.13
N LEU A 670 -3.78 29.74 -3.30
CA LEU A 670 -3.30 28.75 -2.32
C LEU A 670 -2.99 29.41 -0.97
N GLN A 671 -2.38 30.60 -0.96
CA GLN A 671 -2.05 31.33 0.27
C GLN A 671 -3.28 31.84 1.04
N GLN A 672 -4.35 32.17 0.34
CA GLN A 672 -5.62 32.62 0.92
C GLN A 672 -6.41 31.49 1.60
N ALA A 673 -6.12 30.22 1.27
CA ALA A 673 -6.82 29.09 1.86
C ALA A 673 -6.52 28.97 3.37
N ARG A 674 -7.54 29.24 4.19
CA ARG A 674 -7.50 29.05 5.64
C ARG A 674 -7.56 27.57 6.02
N ILE A 675 -8.47 26.82 5.40
CA ILE A 675 -8.67 25.40 5.65
C ILE A 675 -8.14 24.62 4.45
N VAL A 676 -7.20 23.71 4.68
CA VAL A 676 -6.68 22.82 3.64
C VAL A 676 -6.91 21.38 4.06
N ALA A 677 -7.39 20.53 3.16
CA ALA A 677 -7.75 19.15 3.44
C ALA A 677 -7.01 18.18 2.52
N ALA A 678 -6.33 17.18 3.11
CA ALA A 678 -5.51 16.23 2.35
C ALA A 678 -5.36 14.88 3.07
N THR A 679 -5.03 13.84 2.31
CA THR A 679 -4.61 12.57 2.91
C THR A 679 -3.17 12.64 3.41
N ALA A 680 -2.80 11.80 4.39
CA ALA A 680 -1.45 11.75 4.93
C ALA A 680 -0.37 11.50 3.85
N HIS A 681 -0.68 10.65 2.86
CA HIS A 681 0.20 10.44 1.71
C HIS A 681 0.43 11.73 0.90
N ARG A 682 -0.64 12.49 0.61
CA ARG A 682 -0.53 13.76 -0.15
C ARG A 682 0.24 14.82 0.65
N ALA A 683 0.09 14.86 1.97
CA ALA A 683 0.86 15.74 2.85
C ALA A 683 2.38 15.49 2.83
N CYS A 684 2.80 14.28 2.48
CA CYS A 684 4.21 13.94 2.29
C CYS A 684 4.72 14.20 0.87
N THR A 685 3.84 14.24 -0.14
CA THR A 685 4.24 14.11 -1.55
C THR A 685 3.94 15.34 -2.40
N ILE A 686 3.09 16.25 -1.93
CA ILE A 686 2.75 17.49 -2.62
C ILE A 686 3.60 18.64 -2.06
N PRO A 687 4.40 19.34 -2.90
CA PRO A 687 5.26 20.43 -2.45
C PRO A 687 4.54 21.51 -1.65
N TYR A 688 3.33 21.91 -2.07
CA TYR A 688 2.50 22.91 -1.40
C TYR A 688 2.35 22.64 0.11
N LEU A 689 2.01 21.40 0.46
CA LEU A 689 1.78 21.02 1.86
C LEU A 689 3.08 20.96 2.67
N ARG A 690 4.23 20.73 2.02
CA ARG A 690 5.54 20.69 2.67
C ARG A 690 6.09 22.09 2.95
N THR A 691 5.74 23.08 2.13
CA THR A 691 6.21 24.47 2.25
C THR A 691 5.23 25.39 2.97
N ARG A 692 3.96 25.00 3.11
CA ARG A 692 2.93 25.75 3.85
C ARG A 692 2.97 25.43 5.35
N GLY A 693 3.01 26.47 6.18
CA GLY A 693 2.83 26.37 7.63
C GLY A 693 1.36 26.51 8.05
N PHE A 694 0.92 25.67 8.98
CA PHE A 694 -0.42 25.69 9.56
C PHE A 694 -0.37 25.98 11.07
N GLU A 695 -1.43 26.58 11.61
CA GLU A 695 -1.56 26.73 13.06
C GLU A 695 -1.85 25.37 13.71
N MET A 696 -2.83 24.64 13.16
CA MET A 696 -3.28 23.36 13.71
C MET A 696 -3.46 22.31 12.61
N ALA A 697 -2.99 21.09 12.87
CA ALA A 697 -3.38 19.91 12.11
C ALA A 697 -4.45 19.13 12.88
N VAL A 698 -5.61 18.87 12.29
CA VAL A 698 -6.65 18.00 12.85
C VAL A 698 -6.66 16.72 12.03
N VAL A 699 -6.31 15.59 12.66
CA VAL A 699 -6.12 14.30 11.99
C VAL A 699 -7.21 13.33 12.44
N ASP A 700 -8.13 12.97 11.54
CA ASP A 700 -9.15 11.95 11.80
C ASP A 700 -8.67 10.56 11.39
N GLU A 701 -9.29 9.53 11.97
CA GLU A 701 -8.91 8.13 11.84
C GLU A 701 -7.42 7.88 12.16
N ALA A 702 -6.86 8.63 13.11
CA ALA A 702 -5.45 8.57 13.49
C ALA A 702 -5.02 7.18 13.99
N GLY A 703 -5.97 6.36 14.46
CA GLY A 703 -5.74 4.97 14.83
C GLY A 703 -5.30 4.06 13.66
N GLN A 704 -5.61 4.44 12.42
CA GLN A 704 -5.29 3.69 11.20
C GLN A 704 -4.06 4.19 10.46
N LEU A 705 -3.48 5.30 10.89
CA LEU A 705 -2.23 5.81 10.33
C LEU A 705 -1.05 5.12 10.99
N THR A 706 -0.10 4.67 10.17
CA THR A 706 1.23 4.32 10.68
C THR A 706 1.88 5.57 11.26
N GLU A 707 2.69 5.41 12.30
CA GLU A 707 3.36 6.54 12.94
C GLU A 707 4.18 7.42 11.95
N PRO A 708 4.92 6.87 10.97
CA PRO A 708 5.54 7.66 9.91
C PRO A 708 4.56 8.49 9.06
N LEU A 709 3.38 7.96 8.72
CA LEU A 709 2.40 8.72 7.94
C LEU A 709 1.74 9.83 8.77
N THR A 710 1.54 9.62 10.08
CA THR A 710 1.06 10.67 10.99
C THR A 710 2.03 11.85 11.03
N LEU A 711 3.35 11.61 11.03
CA LEU A 711 4.37 12.66 10.95
C LEU A 711 4.17 13.56 9.73
N GLY A 712 3.77 12.99 8.60
CA GLY A 712 3.53 13.71 7.35
C GLY A 712 2.51 14.86 7.46
N LEU A 713 1.54 14.73 8.37
CA LEU A 713 0.51 15.73 8.65
C LEU A 713 0.94 16.68 9.77
N ILE A 714 1.37 16.14 10.91
CA ILE A 714 1.59 16.96 12.13
C ILE A 714 2.82 17.86 12.02
N LEU A 715 3.81 17.52 11.20
CA LEU A 715 4.99 18.36 10.96
C LEU A 715 4.68 19.64 10.19
N ARG A 716 3.50 19.72 9.55
CA ARG A 716 3.09 20.91 8.78
C ARG A 716 2.45 21.98 9.66
N ALA A 717 2.11 21.64 10.90
CA ALA A 717 1.40 22.52 11.82
C ALA A 717 2.21 22.85 13.08
N ARG A 718 1.89 23.97 13.72
CA ARG A 718 2.47 24.35 15.02
C ARG A 718 2.08 23.36 16.11
N ARG A 719 0.79 23.03 16.19
CA ARG A 719 0.16 22.08 17.13
C ARG A 719 -0.80 21.13 16.41
N PHE A 720 -1.21 20.04 17.05
CA PHE A 720 -2.05 19.04 16.38
C PHE A 720 -3.08 18.35 17.29
N VAL A 721 -4.17 17.90 16.69
CA VAL A 721 -5.22 17.10 17.35
C VAL A 721 -5.31 15.77 16.61
N LEU A 722 -5.14 14.66 17.33
CA LEU A 722 -5.36 13.34 16.76
C LEU A 722 -6.71 12.80 17.23
N ILE A 723 -7.58 12.48 16.30
CA ILE A 723 -8.91 11.93 16.53
C ILE A 723 -8.90 10.50 16.02
N GLY A 724 -9.25 9.54 16.88
CA GLY A 724 -9.13 8.14 16.52
C GLY A 724 -9.70 7.20 17.56
N ASP A 725 -9.54 5.91 17.28
CA ASP A 725 -9.97 4.83 18.14
C ASP A 725 -9.08 3.60 17.96
N ASP A 726 -8.23 3.34 18.94
CA ASP A 726 -7.33 2.18 19.05
C ASP A 726 -8.06 0.86 19.32
N ARG A 727 -9.38 0.90 19.55
CA ARG A 727 -10.25 -0.30 19.60
C ARG A 727 -10.87 -0.65 18.26
N GLN A 728 -10.67 0.17 17.23
CA GLN A 728 -11.02 -0.12 15.83
C GLN A 728 -9.77 -0.53 15.02
N LEU A 729 -9.90 -0.68 13.70
CA LEU A 729 -8.86 -1.27 12.85
C LEU A 729 -7.50 -0.53 13.00
N PRO A 730 -6.38 -1.26 13.16
CA PRO A 730 -5.03 -0.69 13.10
C PRO A 730 -4.67 -0.29 11.66
N PRO A 731 -3.51 0.36 11.44
CA PRO A 731 -2.91 0.45 10.12
C PRO A 731 -2.77 -0.94 9.50
N VAL A 732 -3.15 -1.06 8.22
CA VAL A 732 -3.09 -2.32 7.48
C VAL A 732 -1.65 -2.55 7.01
N VAL A 733 -0.88 -3.29 7.80
CA VAL A 733 0.52 -3.64 7.53
C VAL A 733 0.80 -5.08 7.92
N ARG A 734 1.77 -5.74 7.25
CA ARG A 734 2.24 -7.08 7.62
C ARG A 734 3.27 -7.03 8.75
N THR A 735 3.98 -5.91 8.88
CA THR A 735 4.97 -5.67 9.91
C THR A 735 4.28 -5.28 11.22
N GLY A 736 4.06 -6.23 12.12
CA GLY A 736 3.27 -6.03 13.35
C GLY A 736 3.65 -4.81 14.19
N ARG A 737 4.95 -4.49 14.34
CA ARG A 737 5.39 -3.28 15.08
C ARG A 737 4.99 -1.96 14.42
N LEU A 738 4.76 -1.95 13.10
CA LEU A 738 4.29 -0.78 12.34
C LEU A 738 2.76 -0.61 12.42
N ALA A 739 2.04 -1.63 12.91
CA ALA A 739 0.60 -1.60 13.13
C ALA A 739 0.19 -0.87 14.43
N HIS A 740 1.14 -0.42 15.24
CA HIS A 740 0.85 0.48 16.35
C HIS A 740 0.92 1.93 15.83
N SER A 741 -0.22 2.61 15.87
CA SER A 741 -0.31 4.01 15.45
C SER A 741 0.28 4.95 16.49
N MET A 742 0.64 6.16 16.06
CA MET A 742 1.05 7.23 16.98
C MET A 742 -0.06 7.54 18.00
N PHE A 743 -1.34 7.47 17.59
CA PHE A 743 -2.48 7.66 18.48
C PHE A 743 -2.49 6.63 19.62
N GLU A 744 -2.32 5.34 19.29
CA GLU A 744 -2.28 4.27 20.29
C GLU A 744 -1.11 4.46 21.26
N ARG A 745 0.06 4.88 20.75
CA ARG A 745 1.26 5.10 21.57
C ARG A 745 1.07 6.26 22.54
N LEU A 746 0.73 7.46 22.04
CA LEU A 746 0.57 8.66 22.87
C LEU A 746 -0.62 8.56 23.85
N LYS A 747 -1.64 7.77 23.52
CA LYS A 747 -2.77 7.51 24.44
C LYS A 747 -2.32 6.84 25.74
N ARG A 748 -1.25 6.03 25.72
CA ARG A 748 -0.76 5.32 26.92
C ARG A 748 -0.21 6.26 28.00
N ASP A 749 0.24 7.45 27.61
CA ASP A 749 0.78 8.47 28.53
C ASP A 749 -0.33 9.22 29.29
N GLY A 750 -1.59 9.08 28.87
CA GLY A 750 -2.81 9.33 29.65
C GLY A 750 -3.20 10.79 29.95
N GLN A 751 -2.28 11.76 29.90
CA GLN A 751 -2.56 13.12 30.38
C GLN A 751 -3.29 14.03 29.38
N SER A 752 -3.22 13.74 28.08
CA SER A 752 -3.72 14.65 27.03
C SER A 752 -4.84 14.04 26.18
N ILE A 753 -5.71 13.21 26.77
CA ILE A 753 -6.80 12.53 26.05
C ILE A 753 -8.19 12.84 26.62
N THR A 754 -9.17 12.99 25.73
CA THR A 754 -10.59 13.09 26.08
C THR A 754 -11.37 11.99 25.38
N LEU A 755 -12.22 11.26 26.12
CA LEU A 755 -13.13 10.26 25.57
C LEU A 755 -14.46 10.91 25.22
N LEU A 756 -14.90 10.77 23.98
CA LEU A 756 -16.30 11.04 23.61
C LEU A 756 -17.14 9.85 24.09
N ASP A 757 -17.91 10.05 25.15
CA ASP A 757 -18.57 8.95 25.89
C ASP A 757 -20.00 8.65 25.42
N THR A 758 -20.62 9.52 24.62
CA THR A 758 -22.05 9.41 24.27
C THR A 758 -22.23 9.14 22.77
N GLN A 759 -22.86 8.02 22.41
CA GLN A 759 -23.08 7.59 21.01
C GLN A 759 -24.53 7.78 20.54
N TYR A 760 -24.70 8.12 19.26
CA TYR A 760 -25.99 8.45 18.62
C TYR A 760 -26.33 7.55 17.41
N ARG A 761 -25.54 6.51 17.17
CA ARG A 761 -25.68 5.61 16.00
C ARG A 761 -26.57 4.42 16.30
N MET A 762 -26.17 3.63 17.29
CA MET A 762 -26.64 2.27 17.53
C MET A 762 -27.81 2.27 18.49
N HIS A 763 -28.76 1.34 18.30
CA HIS A 763 -29.71 0.97 19.34
C HIS A 763 -28.96 0.66 20.65
N PRO A 764 -29.46 1.07 21.84
CA PRO A 764 -28.77 0.86 23.12
C PRO A 764 -28.29 -0.58 23.37
N GLN A 765 -29.12 -1.58 23.04
CA GLN A 765 -28.75 -3.00 23.16
C GLN A 765 -27.64 -3.46 22.19
N ILE A 766 -27.51 -2.85 21.01
CA ILE A 766 -26.38 -3.12 20.08
C ILE A 766 -25.10 -2.49 20.65
N MET A 767 -25.20 -1.24 21.11
CA MET A 767 -24.09 -0.53 21.75
C MET A 767 -23.55 -1.34 22.93
N ASP A 768 -24.42 -1.89 23.78
CA ASP A 768 -24.06 -2.66 24.97
C ASP A 768 -23.10 -3.82 24.67
N VAL A 769 -23.26 -4.50 23.52
CA VAL A 769 -22.36 -5.58 23.09
C VAL A 769 -20.94 -5.04 22.91
N SER A 770 -20.80 -3.97 22.14
CA SER A 770 -19.50 -3.34 21.88
C SER A 770 -18.93 -2.67 23.13
N ASN A 771 -19.77 -2.00 23.92
CA ASN A 771 -19.39 -1.26 25.12
C ASN A 771 -18.77 -2.18 26.20
N ARG A 772 -19.38 -3.34 26.45
CA ARG A 772 -18.86 -4.34 27.39
C ARG A 772 -17.59 -5.01 26.89
N LEU A 773 -17.52 -5.32 25.60
CA LEU A 773 -16.40 -6.07 25.03
C LEU A 773 -15.15 -5.22 24.81
N PHE A 774 -15.28 -3.94 24.47
CA PHE A 774 -14.17 -3.13 23.96
C PHE A 774 -13.95 -1.80 24.68
N TYR A 775 -14.96 -1.26 25.37
CA TYR A 775 -14.91 0.07 25.98
C TYR A 775 -15.17 0.08 27.49
N GLU A 776 -15.13 -1.07 28.15
CA GLU A 776 -15.21 -1.20 29.61
C GLU A 776 -16.48 -0.55 30.21
N GLY A 777 -17.58 -0.52 29.46
CA GLY A 777 -18.84 0.08 29.91
C GLY A 777 -18.84 1.62 29.95
N ARG A 778 -17.83 2.29 29.39
CA ARG A 778 -17.69 3.75 29.43
C ARG A 778 -18.64 4.50 28.48
N LEU A 779 -19.23 3.82 27.49
CA LEU A 779 -20.13 4.46 26.53
C LEU A 779 -21.56 4.59 27.08
N ARG A 780 -22.24 5.66 26.67
CA ARG A 780 -23.63 5.99 26.99
C ARG A 780 -24.43 6.14 25.70
N ALA A 781 -25.71 5.77 25.73
CA ALA A 781 -26.61 6.01 24.61
C ALA A 781 -27.16 7.44 24.68
N GLY A 782 -26.86 8.24 23.65
CA GLY A 782 -27.49 9.54 23.42
C GLY A 782 -28.75 9.46 22.56
N ILE A 783 -29.23 8.25 22.30
CA ILE A 783 -30.40 7.95 21.48
C ILE A 783 -31.28 6.90 22.19
N SER A 784 -32.61 7.03 22.06
CA SER A 784 -33.56 6.11 22.71
C SER A 784 -33.77 4.80 21.93
N GLU A 785 -34.33 3.78 22.59
CA GLU A 785 -34.76 2.53 21.93
C GLU A 785 -35.79 2.81 20.82
N LEU A 786 -36.70 3.76 21.04
CA LEU A 786 -37.76 4.13 20.10
C LEU A 786 -37.19 4.72 18.80
N GLU A 787 -36.20 5.61 18.89
CA GLU A 787 -35.55 6.21 17.71
C GLU A 787 -34.70 5.24 16.88
N ARG A 788 -34.43 4.04 17.42
CA ARG A 788 -33.70 2.96 16.74
C ARG A 788 -34.48 1.66 16.72
N THR A 789 -35.81 1.72 16.71
CA THR A 789 -36.69 0.54 16.74
C THR A 789 -36.28 -0.48 15.67
N PRO A 790 -35.96 -1.74 16.02
CA PRO A 790 -35.60 -2.77 15.06
C PRO A 790 -36.80 -3.18 14.18
N PRO A 791 -36.57 -3.58 12.92
CA PRO A 791 -37.64 -3.93 11.97
C PRO A 791 -38.51 -5.13 12.41
N ASP A 792 -37.97 -6.05 13.20
CA ASP A 792 -38.61 -7.30 13.63
C ASP A 792 -38.58 -7.49 15.17
N GLY A 793 -38.51 -6.38 15.91
CA GLY A 793 -38.69 -6.33 17.37
C GLY A 793 -37.43 -6.57 18.22
N LEU A 794 -36.52 -7.46 17.83
CA LEU A 794 -35.26 -7.71 18.55
C LEU A 794 -34.08 -6.97 17.91
N PRO A 795 -33.28 -6.15 18.60
CA PRO A 795 -32.17 -5.43 17.97
C PRO A 795 -30.89 -6.26 17.82
N VAL A 796 -30.70 -7.33 18.60
CA VAL A 796 -29.55 -8.24 18.47
C VAL A 796 -30.04 -9.69 18.45
N VAL A 797 -29.65 -10.46 17.42
CA VAL A 797 -30.03 -11.86 17.27
C VAL A 797 -28.82 -12.71 16.90
N PHE A 798 -28.69 -13.86 17.56
CA PHE A 798 -27.78 -14.93 17.17
C PHE A 798 -28.57 -16.07 16.52
N ILE A 799 -28.12 -16.49 15.34
CA ILE A 799 -28.69 -17.58 14.53
C ILE A 799 -27.64 -18.69 14.45
N PRO A 800 -27.88 -19.84 15.11
CA PRO A 800 -26.95 -20.96 15.11
C PRO A 800 -26.94 -21.64 13.74
N VAL A 801 -25.75 -22.06 13.31
CA VAL A 801 -25.56 -22.92 12.13
C VAL A 801 -24.91 -24.22 12.59
N GLU A 802 -25.55 -25.36 12.33
CA GLU A 802 -25.06 -26.67 12.78
C GLU A 802 -23.95 -27.25 11.88
N SER A 803 -23.76 -26.71 10.67
CA SER A 803 -22.77 -27.22 9.75
C SER A 803 -21.34 -26.94 10.22
N GLN A 804 -20.53 -28.00 10.33
CA GLN A 804 -19.13 -27.89 10.74
C GLN A 804 -18.26 -27.59 9.52
N ARG A 805 -17.50 -26.48 9.58
CA ARG A 805 -16.60 -26.05 8.51
C ARG A 805 -15.33 -25.43 9.08
N ASP A 806 -14.19 -25.88 8.55
CA ASP A 806 -12.87 -25.25 8.77
C ASP A 806 -12.40 -24.43 7.55
N GLY A 807 -13.23 -24.37 6.50
CA GLY A 807 -12.95 -23.72 5.21
C GLY A 807 -12.97 -22.18 5.26
N ARG A 808 -13.05 -21.58 4.05
CA ARG A 808 -13.17 -20.12 3.83
C ARG A 808 -14.56 -19.70 3.30
N SER A 809 -15.45 -20.66 3.09
CA SER A 809 -16.87 -20.43 2.78
C SER A 809 -17.72 -21.55 3.39
N ASN A 810 -18.99 -21.24 3.64
CA ASN A 810 -19.99 -22.14 4.18
C ASN A 810 -21.31 -21.87 3.46
N ARG A 811 -21.72 -22.82 2.60
CA ARG A 811 -22.91 -22.71 1.77
C ARG A 811 -24.20 -22.72 2.59
N ASP A 812 -24.30 -23.60 3.59
CA ASP A 812 -25.48 -23.68 4.45
C ASP A 812 -25.69 -22.36 5.22
N GLU A 813 -24.58 -21.77 5.70
CA GLU A 813 -24.61 -20.45 6.32
C GLU A 813 -25.00 -19.34 5.32
N ALA A 814 -24.52 -19.41 4.08
CA ALA A 814 -24.87 -18.46 3.03
C ALA A 814 -26.36 -18.53 2.66
N GLU A 815 -26.92 -19.73 2.56
CA GLU A 815 -28.35 -19.96 2.30
C GLU A 815 -29.22 -19.35 3.41
N ILE A 816 -28.85 -19.57 4.68
CA ILE A 816 -29.52 -18.93 5.83
C ILE A 816 -29.43 -17.40 5.74
N VAL A 817 -28.26 -16.85 5.44
CA VAL A 817 -28.07 -15.40 5.29
C VAL A 817 -28.96 -14.83 4.18
N VAL A 818 -29.04 -15.50 3.03
CA VAL A 818 -29.91 -15.08 1.92
C VAL A 818 -31.38 -15.11 2.31
N GLU A 819 -31.81 -16.16 3.01
CA GLU A 819 -33.19 -16.27 3.50
C GLU A 819 -33.54 -15.12 4.45
N ILE A 820 -32.67 -14.80 5.42
CA ILE A 820 -32.82 -13.67 6.35
C ILE A 820 -32.95 -12.34 5.60
N ILE A 821 -32.12 -12.12 4.59
CA ILE A 821 -32.15 -10.89 3.78
C ILE A 821 -33.49 -10.77 3.06
N GLN A 822 -33.92 -11.84 2.39
CA GLN A 822 -35.20 -11.86 1.68
C GLN A 822 -36.39 -11.63 2.63
N SER A 823 -36.31 -12.20 3.83
CA SER A 823 -37.27 -12.02 4.92
C SER A 823 -37.39 -10.54 5.34
N PHE A 824 -36.27 -9.85 5.56
CA PHE A 824 -36.28 -8.42 5.87
C PHE A 824 -36.85 -7.55 4.74
N ILE A 825 -36.57 -7.91 3.49
CA ILE A 825 -37.06 -7.17 2.32
C ILE A 825 -38.57 -7.38 2.15
N ARG A 826 -39.03 -8.64 2.17
CA ARG A 826 -40.44 -8.99 1.89
C ARG A 826 -41.38 -8.63 3.04
N ASP A 827 -41.04 -9.02 4.26
CA ASP A 827 -42.04 -9.01 5.34
C ASP A 827 -41.82 -7.83 6.32
N SER A 828 -40.59 -7.29 6.38
CA SER A 828 -40.28 -6.10 7.19
C SER A 828 -40.12 -4.82 6.37
N GLY A 829 -40.22 -4.89 5.04
CA GLY A 829 -40.14 -3.73 4.14
C GLY A 829 -38.80 -2.98 4.19
N VAL A 830 -37.71 -3.65 4.59
CA VAL A 830 -36.39 -3.03 4.66
C VAL A 830 -35.82 -2.88 3.26
N ARG A 831 -35.44 -1.66 2.89
CA ARG A 831 -34.79 -1.41 1.59
C ARG A 831 -33.46 -2.17 1.49
N PRO A 832 -33.16 -2.85 0.38
CA PRO A 832 -31.94 -3.64 0.24
C PRO A 832 -30.65 -2.88 0.54
N GLU A 833 -30.57 -1.61 0.15
CA GLU A 833 -29.38 -0.74 0.35
C GLU A 833 -29.16 -0.42 1.84
N SER A 834 -30.19 -0.61 2.67
CA SER A 834 -30.14 -0.42 4.13
C SER A 834 -29.67 -1.68 4.86
N ILE A 835 -29.36 -2.76 4.14
CA ILE A 835 -28.84 -4.03 4.65
C ILE A 835 -27.36 -4.16 4.27
N GLY A 836 -26.53 -4.58 5.23
CA GLY A 836 -25.13 -4.92 5.00
C GLY A 836 -24.80 -6.31 5.52
N VAL A 837 -23.99 -7.05 4.77
CA VAL A 837 -23.48 -8.37 5.16
C VAL A 837 -21.95 -8.32 5.22
N VAL A 838 -21.40 -8.75 6.35
CA VAL A 838 -19.95 -8.81 6.57
C VAL A 838 -19.52 -10.24 6.82
N SER A 839 -18.43 -10.67 6.16
CA SER A 839 -17.78 -11.94 6.45
C SER A 839 -16.25 -11.78 6.53
N PRO A 840 -15.55 -12.50 7.41
CA PRO A 840 -14.09 -12.43 7.46
C PRO A 840 -13.44 -13.03 6.22
N PHE A 841 -14.12 -13.92 5.49
CA PHE A 841 -13.54 -14.62 4.35
C PHE A 841 -14.12 -14.14 3.02
N ARG A 842 -13.23 -13.74 2.10
CA ARG A 842 -13.60 -13.31 0.74
C ARG A 842 -14.36 -14.37 -0.05
N ALA A 843 -14.03 -15.65 0.11
CA ALA A 843 -14.75 -16.73 -0.57
C ALA A 843 -16.23 -16.80 -0.16
N GLN A 844 -16.57 -16.43 1.08
CA GLN A 844 -17.96 -16.29 1.52
C GLN A 844 -18.63 -15.05 0.92
N VAL A 845 -17.92 -13.93 0.84
CA VAL A 845 -18.40 -12.70 0.20
C VAL A 845 -18.77 -12.96 -1.26
N VAL A 846 -17.90 -13.64 -2.02
CA VAL A 846 -18.14 -14.00 -3.42
C VAL A 846 -19.36 -14.91 -3.54
N LEU A 847 -19.45 -15.95 -2.71
CA LEU A 847 -20.61 -16.86 -2.70
C LEU A 847 -21.92 -16.11 -2.43
N LEU A 848 -21.95 -15.25 -1.42
CA LEU A 848 -23.13 -14.45 -1.08
C LEU A 848 -23.51 -13.48 -2.20
N ARG A 849 -22.54 -12.81 -2.83
CA ARG A 849 -22.79 -11.92 -3.98
C ARG A 849 -23.38 -12.70 -5.16
N GLN A 850 -22.86 -13.90 -5.46
CA GLN A 850 -23.39 -14.77 -6.50
C GLN A 850 -24.84 -15.19 -6.21
N MET A 851 -25.14 -15.58 -4.97
CA MET A 851 -26.48 -16.01 -4.58
C MET A 851 -27.51 -14.86 -4.51
N LEU A 852 -27.07 -13.65 -4.15
CA LEU A 852 -27.94 -12.48 -4.03
C LEU A 852 -28.14 -11.74 -5.36
N GLY A 853 -27.27 -11.94 -6.36
CA GLY A 853 -27.33 -11.20 -7.62
C GLY A 853 -27.37 -9.67 -7.42
N SER A 854 -28.12 -8.98 -8.28
CA SER A 854 -28.22 -7.51 -8.30
C SER A 854 -29.30 -6.96 -7.35
N THR A 855 -29.35 -7.43 -6.10
CA THR A 855 -30.38 -7.03 -5.12
C THR A 855 -30.16 -5.66 -4.48
N GLY A 856 -28.98 -5.04 -4.63
CA GLY A 856 -28.63 -3.76 -3.99
C GLY A 856 -28.11 -3.89 -2.54
N VAL A 857 -28.10 -5.10 -1.97
CA VAL A 857 -27.51 -5.39 -0.65
C VAL A 857 -25.99 -5.29 -0.72
N THR A 858 -25.40 -4.60 0.26
CA THR A 858 -23.93 -4.52 0.34
C THR A 858 -23.37 -5.77 1.02
N VAL A 859 -22.44 -6.48 0.38
CA VAL A 859 -21.78 -7.68 0.93
C VAL A 859 -20.27 -7.54 0.78
N ASP A 860 -19.50 -7.60 1.86
CA ASP A 860 -18.05 -7.36 1.81
C ASP A 860 -17.31 -7.85 3.08
N THR A 861 -15.98 -7.66 3.13
CA THR A 861 -15.18 -7.86 4.34
C THR A 861 -15.25 -6.65 5.28
N VAL A 862 -14.86 -6.85 6.54
CA VAL A 862 -14.89 -5.82 7.59
C VAL A 862 -14.12 -4.56 7.18
N GLU A 863 -12.94 -4.73 6.58
CA GLU A 863 -12.06 -3.63 6.18
C GLU A 863 -12.70 -2.72 5.13
N ARG A 864 -13.45 -3.30 4.17
CA ARG A 864 -14.12 -2.54 3.11
C ARG A 864 -15.42 -1.89 3.58
N PHE A 865 -16.05 -2.41 4.64
CA PHE A 865 -17.22 -1.79 5.28
C PHE A 865 -16.90 -0.57 6.15
N GLN A 866 -15.62 -0.22 6.30
CA GLN A 866 -15.21 0.81 7.24
C GLN A 866 -15.77 2.19 6.87
N GLY A 867 -16.40 2.83 7.84
CA GLY A 867 -16.99 4.16 7.67
C GLY A 867 -18.40 4.15 7.07
N GLY A 868 -18.89 3.02 6.56
CA GLY A 868 -20.31 2.83 6.26
C GLY A 868 -21.12 2.51 7.51
N GLU A 869 -22.43 2.70 7.45
CA GLU A 869 -23.39 2.22 8.44
C GLU A 869 -24.66 1.72 7.73
N ARG A 870 -25.37 0.79 8.35
CA ARG A 870 -26.60 0.19 7.80
C ARG A 870 -27.62 0.04 8.92
N ASP A 871 -28.89 0.07 8.54
CA ASP A 871 -29.98 -0.17 9.49
C ASP A 871 -29.93 -1.61 10.01
N VAL A 872 -29.66 -2.55 9.10
CA VAL A 872 -29.49 -3.98 9.41
C VAL A 872 -28.09 -4.42 9.02
N MET A 873 -27.35 -5.02 9.96
CA MET A 873 -26.08 -5.70 9.68
C MET A 873 -26.18 -7.19 9.99
N ILE A 874 -25.66 -8.01 9.08
CA ILE A 874 -25.57 -9.46 9.22
C ILE A 874 -24.09 -9.85 9.18
N LEU A 875 -23.61 -10.58 10.19
CA LEU A 875 -22.24 -11.09 10.24
C LEU A 875 -22.25 -12.60 10.02
N SER A 876 -21.59 -13.04 8.94
CA SER A 876 -21.41 -14.44 8.56
C SER A 876 -19.99 -14.89 8.91
N PHE A 877 -19.85 -15.74 9.93
CA PHE A 877 -18.55 -16.14 10.49
C PHE A 877 -17.89 -17.35 9.80
N VAL A 878 -18.64 -18.16 9.06
CA VAL A 878 -18.20 -19.30 8.23
C VAL A 878 -17.67 -20.50 9.01
N ARG A 879 -16.75 -20.28 9.94
CA ARG A 879 -16.02 -21.35 10.62
C ARG A 879 -16.76 -21.86 11.84
N SER A 880 -16.62 -23.16 12.09
CA SER A 880 -17.10 -23.79 13.32
C SER A 880 -16.08 -23.77 14.46
N ARG A 881 -14.78 -23.66 14.12
CA ARG A 881 -13.66 -23.66 15.08
C ARG A 881 -12.52 -22.72 14.65
N GLY A 882 -11.65 -22.40 15.61
CA GLY A 882 -10.44 -21.58 15.39
C GLY A 882 -10.72 -20.08 15.50
N THR A 883 -10.04 -19.42 16.45
CA THR A 883 -10.36 -18.04 16.83
C THR A 883 -9.48 -16.98 16.17
N GLY A 884 -8.29 -17.33 15.68
CA GLY A 884 -7.22 -16.36 15.38
C GLY A 884 -7.60 -15.23 14.41
N PHE A 885 -8.06 -15.57 13.20
CA PHE A 885 -8.42 -14.56 12.18
C PHE A 885 -9.88 -14.11 12.25
N VAL A 886 -10.75 -14.99 12.77
CA VAL A 886 -12.21 -14.77 12.84
C VAL A 886 -12.56 -13.82 14.00
N PHE A 887 -11.78 -13.84 15.09
CA PHE A 887 -11.97 -13.01 16.28
C PHE A 887 -10.80 -12.08 16.56
N ASP A 888 -10.41 -11.29 15.57
CA ASP A 888 -9.70 -10.05 15.87
C ASP A 888 -10.67 -9.06 16.53
N ASP A 889 -10.38 -8.68 17.78
CA ASP A 889 -11.21 -7.77 18.58
C ASP A 889 -11.61 -6.50 17.81
N ARG A 890 -10.66 -5.90 17.09
CA ARG A 890 -10.83 -4.63 16.39
C ARG A 890 -11.74 -4.80 15.17
N ARG A 891 -11.56 -5.88 14.41
CA ARG A 891 -12.46 -6.24 13.28
C ARG A 891 -13.88 -6.51 13.76
N LEU A 892 -14.04 -7.30 14.81
CA LEU A 892 -15.36 -7.61 15.36
C LEU A 892 -16.05 -6.35 15.88
N ASN A 893 -15.32 -5.49 16.58
CA ASN A 893 -15.83 -4.20 17.05
C ASN A 893 -16.31 -3.33 15.87
N VAL A 894 -15.50 -3.22 14.81
CA VAL A 894 -15.90 -2.47 13.60
C VAL A 894 -17.16 -3.06 12.98
N ALA A 895 -17.25 -4.37 12.81
CA ALA A 895 -18.39 -5.04 12.19
C ALA A 895 -19.70 -4.85 12.99
N ILE A 896 -19.64 -5.03 14.32
CA ILE A 896 -20.79 -4.83 15.23
C ILE A 896 -21.28 -3.37 15.15
N THR A 897 -20.36 -2.42 15.21
CA THR A 897 -20.68 -0.99 15.31
C THR A 897 -21.09 -0.32 13.99
N ARG A 898 -21.26 -1.10 12.92
CA ARG A 898 -21.92 -0.66 11.67
C ARG A 898 -23.45 -0.71 11.74
N ALA A 899 -24.02 -1.49 12.66
CA ALA A 899 -25.46 -1.67 12.79
C ALA A 899 -26.12 -0.49 13.49
N ARG A 900 -27.16 0.11 12.90
CA ARG A 900 -27.95 1.18 13.55
C ARG A 900 -29.12 0.62 14.35
N ARG A 901 -29.93 -0.26 13.74
CA ARG A 901 -31.21 -0.73 14.30
C ARG A 901 -31.18 -2.23 14.64
N LYS A 902 -30.52 -3.05 13.81
CA LYS A 902 -30.51 -4.51 13.93
C LYS A 902 -29.12 -5.10 13.65
N LEU A 903 -28.70 -6.01 14.52
CA LEU A 903 -27.51 -6.84 14.38
C LEU A 903 -27.89 -8.32 14.37
N VAL A 904 -27.50 -9.04 13.32
CA VAL A 904 -27.69 -10.49 13.20
C VAL A 904 -26.32 -11.17 13.11
N LEU A 905 -26.08 -12.14 13.98
CA LEU A 905 -24.87 -12.94 14.02
C LEU A 905 -25.23 -14.35 13.55
N VAL A 906 -24.67 -14.79 12.44
CA VAL A 906 -24.90 -16.12 11.87
C VAL A 906 -23.61 -16.91 11.99
N ALA A 907 -23.61 -17.93 12.84
CA ALA A 907 -22.41 -18.69 13.13
C ALA A 907 -22.71 -20.03 13.80
N HIS A 908 -21.72 -20.93 13.75
CA HIS A 908 -21.77 -22.15 14.54
C HIS A 908 -21.56 -21.86 16.04
N PRO A 909 -22.41 -22.35 16.97
CA PRO A 909 -22.34 -22.01 18.40
C PRO A 909 -20.98 -22.29 19.08
N GLN A 910 -20.34 -23.41 18.74
CA GLN A 910 -19.02 -23.77 19.28
C GLN A 910 -17.94 -22.71 19.06
N LEU A 911 -18.09 -21.87 18.02
CA LEU A 911 -17.16 -20.80 17.71
C LEU A 911 -17.07 -19.79 18.87
N PHE A 912 -18.19 -19.50 19.55
CA PHE A 912 -18.27 -18.54 20.65
C PHE A 912 -18.03 -19.17 22.03
N GLN A 913 -18.50 -20.41 22.25
CA GLN A 913 -18.52 -21.07 23.57
C GLN A 913 -17.14 -21.23 24.24
N LYS A 914 -16.04 -21.27 23.46
CA LYS A 914 -14.66 -21.39 23.98
C LYS A 914 -13.88 -20.06 23.95
N SER A 915 -14.58 -18.93 23.94
CA SER A 915 -13.96 -17.60 23.82
C SER A 915 -14.57 -16.61 24.81
N ARG A 916 -13.91 -15.47 25.01
CA ARG A 916 -14.47 -14.33 25.76
C ARG A 916 -15.79 -13.79 25.19
N TYR A 917 -16.17 -14.22 23.98
CA TYR A 917 -17.39 -13.83 23.28
C TYR A 917 -18.59 -14.73 23.59
N ALA A 918 -18.42 -15.79 24.41
CA ALA A 918 -19.51 -16.70 24.79
C ALA A 918 -20.72 -15.98 25.39
N TRP A 919 -20.49 -14.85 26.06
CA TRP A 919 -21.53 -13.98 26.62
C TRP A 919 -22.52 -13.46 25.55
N ILE A 920 -22.12 -13.33 24.29
CA ILE A 920 -23.01 -12.86 23.21
C ILE A 920 -24.16 -13.84 22.99
N CYS A 921 -23.90 -15.15 23.01
CA CYS A 921 -24.94 -16.17 22.85
C CYS A 921 -25.98 -16.09 23.98
N THR A 922 -25.51 -16.05 25.24
CA THR A 922 -26.39 -15.95 26.42
C THR A 922 -27.13 -14.62 26.49
N PHE A 923 -26.52 -13.51 26.06
CA PHE A 923 -27.19 -12.21 25.93
C PHE A 923 -28.39 -12.29 24.98
N THR A 924 -28.21 -12.89 23.80
CA THR A 924 -29.31 -13.01 22.82
C THR A 924 -30.43 -13.95 23.27
N GLU A 925 -30.12 -15.02 24.01
CA GLU A 925 -31.12 -15.91 24.60
C GLU A 925 -31.96 -15.18 25.66
N THR A 926 -31.33 -14.35 26.48
CA THR A 926 -32.01 -13.54 27.50
C THR A 926 -32.98 -12.53 26.87
N LEU A 927 -32.63 -11.95 25.72
CA LEU A 927 -33.53 -11.05 24.98
C LEU A 927 -34.77 -11.79 24.44
N LYS A 928 -34.61 -13.06 24.03
CA LYS A 928 -35.73 -13.91 23.57
C LYS A 928 -36.69 -14.28 24.71
N THR A 929 -36.16 -14.55 25.91
CA THR A 929 -36.97 -14.95 27.08
C THR A 929 -37.68 -13.77 27.75
N ALA A 930 -37.18 -12.54 27.61
CA ALA A 930 -37.80 -11.30 28.10
C ALA A 930 -39.04 -10.84 27.30
N GLY A 931 -39.69 -11.72 26.53
CA GLY A 931 -40.98 -11.46 25.87
C GLY A 931 -40.93 -10.78 24.50
N ARG A 932 -39.75 -10.55 23.92
CA ARG A 932 -39.58 -10.01 22.55
C ARG A 932 -39.19 -11.17 21.61
N ARG A 933 -40.17 -11.94 21.11
CA ARG A 933 -39.93 -13.05 20.15
C ARG A 933 -39.87 -12.50 18.71
N PRO A 934 -38.92 -12.91 17.86
CA PRO A 934 -38.93 -12.54 16.44
C PRO A 934 -40.00 -13.35 15.68
N PRO A 935 -40.62 -12.81 14.62
CA PRO A 935 -41.66 -13.49 13.82
C PRO A 935 -41.18 -14.79 13.15
N TRP A 936 -39.88 -14.95 12.96
CA TRP A 936 -39.25 -15.97 12.10
C TRP A 936 -38.90 -17.28 12.80
N VAL A 937 -39.38 -17.52 14.02
CA VAL A 937 -39.27 -18.84 14.66
C VAL A 937 -40.49 -19.68 14.31
N TYR A 938 -40.80 -19.82 13.02
CA TYR A 938 -41.64 -20.87 12.45
C TYR A 938 -41.32 -21.01 10.94
N VAL A 939 -40.14 -21.56 10.63
CA VAL A 939 -40.04 -22.44 9.47
C VAL A 939 -39.87 -23.83 10.06
N GLU A 940 -40.91 -24.65 9.89
CA GLU A 940 -40.84 -26.09 10.10
C GLU A 940 -39.79 -26.67 9.14
N LEU A 941 -38.53 -26.69 9.56
CA LEU A 941 -37.47 -27.47 8.91
C LEU A 941 -37.37 -28.89 9.49
N PHE A 942 -38.38 -29.32 10.24
CA PHE A 942 -38.60 -30.71 10.66
C PHE A 942 -40.11 -31.03 10.69
N ALA A 943 -40.76 -31.12 9.53
CA ALA A 943 -42.03 -31.81 9.40
C ALA A 943 -42.17 -32.42 7.99
N THR A 944 -42.09 -33.76 7.93
CA THR A 944 -42.74 -34.65 6.96
C THR A 944 -42.70 -34.28 5.47
N ILE A 945 -41.73 -34.84 4.74
CA ILE A 945 -41.94 -35.23 3.34
C ILE A 945 -42.56 -36.63 3.37
N ASP A 946 -43.89 -36.71 3.29
CA ASP A 946 -44.57 -37.91 2.82
C ASP A 946 -44.37 -37.98 1.30
N LEU A 947 -43.56 -38.95 0.85
CA LEU A 947 -43.46 -39.29 -0.57
C LEU A 947 -44.63 -40.19 -0.95
N PRO A 948 -45.47 -39.82 -1.94
CA PRO A 948 -46.43 -40.75 -2.49
C PRO A 948 -45.72 -41.71 -3.47
N GLY A 949 -45.82 -43.01 -3.19
CA GLY A 949 -45.79 -44.10 -4.18
C GLY A 949 -44.55 -44.25 -5.05
N GLY A 950 -43.72 -45.26 -4.77
CA GLY A 950 -42.70 -45.75 -5.69
C GLY A 950 -41.96 -46.95 -5.14
N GLU A 951 -42.19 -48.10 -5.75
CA GLU A 951 -41.76 -49.44 -5.34
C GLU A 951 -40.23 -49.63 -5.26
N GLY A 952 -39.79 -50.53 -4.37
CA GLY A 952 -38.76 -51.51 -4.74
C GLY A 952 -37.35 -51.35 -4.17
N SER A 953 -37.01 -52.31 -3.30
CA SER A 953 -35.69 -52.97 -3.14
C SER A 953 -34.75 -52.52 -2.00
N ARG A 954 -34.56 -53.51 -1.11
CA ARG A 954 -33.62 -53.71 -0.01
C ARG A 954 -32.16 -53.32 -0.33
N PHE A 955 -31.40 -52.85 0.66
CA PHE A 955 -30.21 -53.57 1.19
C PHE A 955 -29.72 -53.01 2.55
N ARG A 956 -29.32 -53.94 3.42
CA ARG A 956 -29.02 -53.81 4.87
C ARG A 956 -27.69 -53.08 5.18
N ARG A 957 -27.59 -52.48 6.38
CA ARG A 957 -26.33 -52.32 7.13
C ARG A 957 -26.42 -53.04 8.50
N PRO A 958 -25.31 -53.59 9.05
CA PRO A 958 -25.33 -54.37 10.28
C PRO A 958 -25.01 -53.53 11.53
N LEU A 959 -25.63 -53.91 12.66
CA LEU A 959 -25.26 -53.55 14.04
C LEU A 959 -24.05 -54.39 14.50
N PRO A 960 -23.30 -53.94 15.52
CA PRO A 960 -23.30 -54.68 16.80
C PRO A 960 -23.20 -53.72 18.04
N PRO A 961 -23.10 -54.18 19.31
CA PRO A 961 -24.23 -54.20 20.26
C PRO A 961 -23.97 -53.45 21.59
N GLY A 962 -25.03 -53.29 22.41
CA GLY A 962 -24.94 -53.03 23.87
C GLY A 962 -24.39 -54.26 24.61
N GLU A 963 -24.25 -54.35 25.93
CA GLU A 963 -24.76 -53.69 27.13
C GLU A 963 -23.68 -53.93 28.22
N GLY A 964 -23.59 -53.25 29.35
CA GLY A 964 -24.52 -53.25 30.48
C GLY A 964 -23.70 -53.13 31.77
N GLY A 965 -24.28 -52.54 32.82
CA GLY A 965 -23.53 -51.91 33.91
C GLY A 965 -23.15 -52.79 35.10
N ARG A 966 -22.46 -52.16 36.07
CA ARG A 966 -22.71 -52.23 37.53
C ARG A 966 -21.64 -51.39 38.28
N ARG A 967 -22.09 -50.59 39.26
CA ARG A 967 -21.33 -50.07 40.43
C ARG A 967 -21.52 -51.08 41.59
N PRO A 968 -20.79 -51.09 42.75
CA PRO A 968 -20.26 -49.92 43.50
C PRO A 968 -18.95 -50.13 44.31
N GLY A 969 -18.51 -49.12 45.07
CA GLY A 969 -17.81 -49.32 46.37
C GLY A 969 -16.39 -48.74 46.55
N GLU A 970 -16.32 -47.66 47.34
CA GLU A 970 -15.35 -47.28 48.39
C GLU A 970 -13.87 -47.72 48.38
N GLY A 971 -12.97 -46.78 48.71
CA GLY A 971 -11.94 -47.00 49.74
C GLY A 971 -10.46 -46.79 49.36
N LEU A 972 -9.85 -45.77 50.00
CA LEU A 972 -8.46 -45.71 50.50
C LEU A 972 -7.28 -45.54 49.49
N GLY A 973 -6.52 -44.44 49.64
CA GLY A 973 -5.18 -44.24 49.04
C GLY A 973 -4.07 -44.98 49.81
N PRO A 974 -2.81 -44.51 49.86
CA PRO A 974 -2.01 -43.65 48.96
C PRO A 974 -0.70 -44.35 48.50
N GLN A 975 0.12 -43.71 47.65
CA GLN A 975 1.62 -43.72 47.62
C GLN A 975 2.10 -43.16 46.26
N ASN A 976 2.64 -41.94 46.19
CA ASN A 976 4.04 -41.53 46.41
C ASN A 976 5.06 -42.04 45.39
N SER A 977 5.44 -41.14 44.47
CA SER A 977 6.81 -40.80 44.01
C SER A 977 6.59 -39.90 42.78
N GLY A 978 6.86 -38.61 42.78
CA GLY A 978 8.11 -37.91 43.13
C GLY A 978 8.38 -36.97 41.94
N PRO A 979 8.72 -35.69 42.16
CA PRO A 979 8.56 -34.64 41.15
C PRO A 979 9.87 -34.29 40.43
N ASP A 980 9.79 -33.70 39.23
CA ASP A 980 10.48 -32.43 39.00
C ASP A 980 9.97 -31.68 37.74
N PRO A 981 10.00 -30.33 37.75
CA PRO A 981 9.37 -29.48 36.77
C PRO A 981 10.37 -28.95 35.74
N VAL A 982 9.99 -28.90 34.46
CA VAL A 982 10.70 -28.06 33.48
C VAL A 982 9.74 -27.07 32.85
N CYS A 983 9.91 -25.84 33.31
CA CYS A 983 9.48 -24.59 32.72
C CYS A 983 9.93 -24.50 31.25
N VAL A 984 9.00 -24.25 30.33
CA VAL A 984 9.32 -23.66 29.02
C VAL A 984 8.47 -22.42 28.81
N ARG A 985 9.17 -21.29 28.86
CA ARG A 985 8.74 -19.96 28.46
C ARG A 985 8.15 -19.97 27.05
N CYS A 986 6.90 -19.56 26.92
CA CYS A 986 6.37 -19.08 25.64
C CYS A 986 6.97 -17.71 25.35
N HIS A 987 7.83 -17.66 24.32
CA HIS A 987 8.22 -16.43 23.65
C HIS A 987 7.05 -15.93 22.79
N TYR A 988 6.71 -14.65 22.97
CA TYR A 988 6.09 -13.78 21.97
C TYR A 988 7.12 -12.73 21.55
#